data_AF-A0A8B7Z1R7-F1
#
_entry.id   AF-A0A8B7Z1R7-F1
#
_cell.length_a   1.000
_cell.length_b   1.000
_cell.length_c   1.000
_cell.angle_alpha   90.00
_cell.angle_beta   90.00
_cell.angle_gamma   90.00
#
_symmetry.space_group_name_H-M   'P 1'
#
loop_
_entity.id
_entity.type
_entity.pdbx_description
1 polymer ?
#
loop_
_entity_poly.entity_id
_entity_poly.type
_entity_poly.pdbx_seq_one_letter_code
_entity_poly.pdbx_strand_id
1 'polypeptide(L)'
;MSGEVDDAQVMAEEEEKEIEQSEQRSEQARVTLGEEIIEEEQEEAVQRLVEEERVSQAMQGTSNQAFEEVGRDEQLPRDGADVSESLEGDQHLQLRRKSTLSGSVESMLEKSGMMEHAEKLESNGYDSMQTLRLANKEDLMASGLRRGHASLVVHLTAGRLERLKREKKEGGEFGEDIQTEDFSNEEEDMDKEKKLSGNGYEVIAVDTVTTTNPVIERGNWGRQLDYILSCVGYAVGLGNIWRFPYLCYRHGGGVFLIPYIIMLFLAGMPLFFLETAFGQYASQGPVTIWRACPLFAGIGWAMVIISAMVVIYYNIIMAWTAFFIFKSFTLELPWQHCNNTWNTDDCGYASPPNGTMFNGTWLNQTMAEMMNISVPKAVTPAEEYWNKIVLDKSDGIENLGPVRWQMALCLLLSWVVVFLCICRGVKSSGKVVYFTATFPYIILICLLIRALTLEGASEGIGYYMNADWKQLKKSKVWNDAASQIFYSLGPAWGGILTFSSYNKFNHNCFRDAIMVPIINCSTSIFAGFVVFATLGFMSAKTGMDIEHVAVQGPGLVFVTYPEAIAQMPAAPLWSFLFFFMLFLVGLDTQFGMTETVISGFIDQFPEHLRKWKTLFALGVCCLFFLLGLPLVTRGGIYVFELINWYSAWISLMIVGMTECFAIAYFYGFRRFISDIKKMLGYETVVWWWYCICWLFVTPAVILFIIGFGIYQYVPVYYGDSYYPPWSEALGWVMALIAPLMIPIFMVVNFLRSEGNTILEKLRNVIRPTKEWDLAHDHSPENSQVDVPMTQCKMATSMNGNKPGQAV
;
A
#
# COMPACT_ATOMS: atom_id res chain seq x y z
N MET A 1 3.20 70.12 -37.72
CA MET A 1 2.71 68.74 -37.78
C MET A 1 3.79 67.66 -37.63
N SER A 2 5.10 67.96 -37.68
CA SER A 2 6.15 66.95 -37.42
C SER A 2 6.91 67.15 -36.09
N GLY A 3 6.45 68.07 -35.23
CA GLY A 3 7.04 68.28 -33.89
C GLY A 3 6.11 67.82 -32.76
N GLU A 4 4.79 67.99 -32.91
CA GLU A 4 3.80 67.59 -31.90
C GLU A 4 3.59 66.07 -31.78
N VAL A 5 4.08 65.27 -32.73
CA VAL A 5 3.95 63.81 -32.70
C VAL A 5 5.08 63.17 -31.87
N ASP A 6 6.28 63.74 -31.90
CA ASP A 6 7.42 63.24 -31.10
C ASP A 6 7.23 63.53 -29.61
N ASP A 7 6.70 64.72 -29.25
CA ASP A 7 6.44 65.06 -27.85
C ASP A 7 5.34 64.19 -27.22
N ALA A 8 4.31 63.80 -28.01
CA ALA A 8 3.26 62.90 -27.53
C ALA A 8 3.75 61.46 -27.34
N GLN A 9 4.73 61.02 -28.14
CA GLN A 9 5.32 59.68 -28.03
C GLN A 9 6.26 59.57 -26.83
N VAL A 10 7.04 60.62 -26.55
CA VAL A 10 7.92 60.68 -25.36
C VAL A 10 7.10 60.74 -24.08
N MET A 11 6.01 61.51 -24.05
CA MET A 11 5.10 61.58 -22.90
C MET A 11 4.43 60.23 -22.62
N ALA A 12 4.05 59.48 -23.66
CA ALA A 12 3.46 58.15 -23.50
C ALA A 12 4.47 57.11 -22.95
N GLU A 13 5.74 57.17 -23.39
CA GLU A 13 6.80 56.30 -22.85
C GLU A 13 7.20 56.66 -21.40
N GLU A 14 7.10 57.94 -21.00
CA GLU A 14 7.30 58.33 -19.60
C GLU A 14 6.13 57.87 -18.71
N GLU A 15 4.89 57.98 -19.18
CA GLU A 15 3.70 57.54 -18.44
C GLU A 15 3.69 56.00 -18.26
N GLU A 16 4.11 55.23 -19.28
CA GLU A 16 4.25 53.77 -19.19
C GLU A 16 5.32 53.34 -18.17
N LYS A 17 6.45 54.07 -18.12
CA LYS A 17 7.51 53.83 -17.11
C LYS A 17 7.07 54.18 -15.69
N GLU A 18 6.25 55.22 -15.51
CA GLU A 18 5.70 55.55 -14.19
C GLU A 18 4.70 54.51 -13.72
N ILE A 19 3.88 53.97 -14.62
CA ILE A 19 2.93 52.88 -14.31
C ILE A 19 3.70 51.62 -13.88
N GLU A 20 4.72 51.23 -14.64
CA GLU A 20 5.54 50.03 -14.36
C GLU A 20 6.30 50.16 -13.02
N GLN A 21 6.81 51.36 -12.71
CA GLN A 21 7.40 51.65 -11.39
C GLN A 21 6.37 51.64 -10.25
N SER A 22 5.13 52.04 -10.51
CA SER A 22 4.06 51.99 -9.50
C SER A 22 3.64 50.57 -9.19
N GLU A 23 3.58 49.69 -10.20
CA GLU A 23 3.26 48.27 -10.04
C GLU A 23 4.36 47.55 -9.28
N GLN A 24 5.63 47.81 -9.59
CA GLN A 24 6.76 47.27 -8.83
C GLN A 24 6.75 47.70 -7.36
N ARG A 25 6.42 48.97 -7.06
CA ARG A 25 6.29 49.45 -5.66
C ARG A 25 5.13 48.79 -4.93
N SER A 26 4.00 48.57 -5.61
CA SER A 26 2.83 47.88 -5.07
C SER A 26 3.13 46.40 -4.76
N GLU A 27 3.86 45.72 -5.66
CA GLU A 27 4.24 44.33 -5.48
C GLU A 27 5.28 44.17 -4.36
N GLN A 28 6.24 45.09 -4.27
CA GLN A 28 7.21 45.11 -3.18
C GLN A 28 6.55 45.39 -1.83
N ALA A 29 5.57 46.31 -1.77
CA ALA A 29 4.79 46.55 -0.56
C ALA A 29 3.94 45.33 -0.13
N ARG A 30 3.41 44.55 -1.10
CA ARG A 30 2.68 43.30 -0.82
C ARG A 30 3.59 42.20 -0.27
N VAL A 31 4.83 42.12 -0.75
CA VAL A 31 5.82 41.17 -0.23
C VAL A 31 6.23 41.56 1.19
N THR A 32 6.52 42.83 1.45
CA THR A 32 6.88 43.31 2.80
C THR A 32 5.75 43.11 3.80
N LEU A 33 4.50 43.40 3.41
CA LEU A 33 3.33 43.14 4.27
C LEU A 33 3.11 41.63 4.51
N GLY A 34 3.42 40.78 3.53
CA GLY A 34 3.37 39.33 3.69
C GLY A 34 4.45 38.80 4.63
N GLU A 35 5.64 39.38 4.61
CA GLU A 35 6.74 39.03 5.52
C GLU A 35 6.44 39.48 6.97
N GLU A 36 5.88 40.67 7.18
CA GLU A 36 5.45 41.14 8.52
C GLU A 36 4.35 40.25 9.11
N ILE A 37 3.36 39.83 8.31
CA ILE A 37 2.27 38.93 8.77
C ILE A 37 2.82 37.54 9.15
N ILE A 38 3.82 37.04 8.42
CA ILE A 38 4.45 35.75 8.73
C ILE A 38 5.29 35.84 10.02
N GLU A 39 5.98 36.96 10.25
CA GLU A 39 6.70 37.19 11.52
C GLU A 39 5.74 37.30 12.71
N GLU A 40 4.62 38.00 12.56
CA GLU A 40 3.59 38.15 13.61
C GLU A 40 2.91 36.80 13.93
N GLU A 41 2.58 35.98 12.92
CA GLU A 41 2.06 34.62 13.12
C GLU A 41 3.08 33.67 13.77
N GLN A 42 4.37 33.82 13.48
CA GLN A 42 5.42 33.04 14.13
C GLN A 42 5.64 33.45 15.59
N GLU A 43 5.62 34.74 15.92
CA GLU A 43 5.69 35.20 17.31
C GLU A 43 4.48 34.73 18.14
N GLU A 44 3.25 34.80 17.59
CA GLU A 44 2.07 34.25 18.26
C GLU A 44 2.16 32.73 18.46
N ALA A 45 2.67 32.00 17.48
CA ALA A 45 2.83 30.54 17.59
C ALA A 45 3.85 30.16 18.67
N VAL A 46 4.95 30.91 18.78
CA VAL A 46 5.96 30.70 19.82
C VAL A 46 5.41 31.05 21.21
N GLN A 47 4.67 32.15 21.35
CA GLN A 47 4.02 32.49 22.63
C GLN A 47 3.02 31.41 23.07
N ARG A 48 2.23 30.85 22.15
CA ARG A 48 1.30 29.75 22.45
C ARG A 48 2.01 28.47 22.90
N LEU A 49 3.16 28.15 22.31
CA LEU A 49 3.97 26.99 22.71
C LEU A 49 4.60 27.17 24.11
N VAL A 50 5.06 28.38 24.42
CA VAL A 50 5.59 28.71 25.76
C VAL A 50 4.49 28.65 26.83
N GLU A 51 3.27 29.09 26.50
CA GLU A 51 2.11 29.00 27.39
C GLU A 51 1.67 27.52 27.60
N GLU A 52 1.65 26.70 26.53
CA GLU A 52 1.36 25.26 26.64
C GLU A 52 2.40 24.53 27.50
N GLU A 53 3.69 24.90 27.40
CA GLU A 53 4.75 24.29 28.20
C GLU A 53 4.65 24.71 29.69
N ARG A 54 4.30 25.97 29.98
CA ARG A 54 4.02 26.43 31.35
C ARG A 54 2.83 25.71 31.98
N VAL A 55 1.76 25.50 31.23
CA VAL A 55 0.57 24.76 31.71
C VAL A 55 0.90 23.27 31.92
N SER A 56 1.72 22.68 31.05
CA SER A 56 2.19 21.30 31.22
C SER A 56 3.07 21.12 32.46
N GLN A 57 3.96 22.08 32.76
CA GLN A 57 4.79 22.06 33.96
C GLN A 57 3.96 22.27 35.24
N ALA A 58 2.95 23.14 35.19
CA ALA A 58 2.02 23.33 36.31
C ALA A 58 1.23 22.05 36.63
N MET A 59 0.73 21.34 35.60
CA MET A 59 0.00 20.07 35.75
C MET A 59 0.87 18.94 36.32
N GLN A 60 2.17 18.89 35.96
CA GLN A 60 3.11 17.93 36.54
C GLN A 60 3.38 18.22 38.03
N GLY A 61 3.40 19.50 38.42
CA GLY A 61 3.51 19.91 39.83
C GLY A 61 2.32 19.46 40.68
N THR A 62 1.10 19.64 40.19
CA THR A 62 -0.13 19.20 40.88
C THR A 62 -0.26 17.68 40.92
N SER A 63 0.18 16.97 39.87
CA SER A 63 0.19 15.50 39.84
C SER A 63 1.16 14.91 40.88
N ASN A 64 2.32 15.55 41.10
CA ASN A 64 3.30 15.08 42.08
C ASN A 64 2.84 15.33 43.52
N GLN A 65 2.14 16.45 43.80
CA GLN A 65 1.52 16.69 45.11
C GLN A 65 0.38 15.71 45.42
N ALA A 66 -0.43 15.36 44.41
CA ALA A 66 -1.49 14.36 44.57
C ALA A 66 -0.95 12.94 44.82
N PHE A 67 0.23 12.59 44.28
CA PHE A 67 0.88 11.31 44.55
C PHE A 67 1.53 11.23 45.94
N GLU A 68 2.03 12.35 46.49
CA GLU A 68 2.61 12.39 47.85
C GLU A 68 1.55 12.33 48.97
N GLU A 69 0.32 12.82 48.75
CA GLU A 69 -0.77 12.67 49.71
C GLU A 69 -1.31 11.23 49.77
N VAL A 70 -1.34 10.53 48.63
CA VAL A 70 -1.78 9.12 48.56
C VAL A 70 -0.77 8.17 49.21
N GLY A 71 0.53 8.50 49.18
CA GLY A 71 1.58 7.68 49.79
C GLY A 71 1.67 7.74 51.32
N ARG A 72 0.91 8.62 51.99
CA ARG A 72 1.00 8.85 53.44
C ARG A 72 0.00 8.03 54.27
N ASP A 73 -1.01 7.42 53.65
CA ASP A 73 -2.08 6.65 54.32
C ASP A 73 -1.83 5.13 54.38
N GLU A 74 -0.72 4.61 53.82
CA GLU A 74 -0.35 3.18 53.89
C GLU A 74 0.74 2.88 54.94
N GLN A 75 0.47 3.07 56.23
CA GLN A 75 1.32 2.51 57.31
C GLN A 75 0.50 2.01 58.50
N LEU A 76 0.37 0.66 58.64
CA LEU A 76 0.29 -0.22 59.85
C LEU A 76 -0.66 -1.43 59.67
N PRO A 77 -0.49 -2.55 60.42
CA PRO A 77 0.58 -3.54 60.29
C PRO A 77 0.07 -4.95 59.92
N ARG A 78 1.01 -5.80 59.49
CA ARG A 78 0.82 -7.23 59.15
C ARG A 78 0.41 -8.07 60.36
N ASP A 79 -0.58 -8.94 60.17
CA ASP A 79 -0.64 -10.30 60.74
C ASP A 79 -1.49 -11.20 59.82
N GLY A 80 -1.06 -12.46 59.67
CA GLY A 80 -1.52 -13.36 58.61
C GLY A 80 -2.74 -14.22 58.95
N ALA A 81 -3.48 -14.62 57.91
CA ALA A 81 -3.98 -15.98 57.68
C ALA A 81 -4.85 -16.02 56.41
N ASP A 82 -4.63 -17.08 55.64
CA ASP A 82 -5.50 -17.79 54.69
C ASP A 82 -6.14 -17.13 53.45
N VAL A 83 -6.11 -17.97 52.41
CA VAL A 83 -6.57 -17.78 51.03
C VAL A 83 -8.05 -18.16 50.93
N SER A 84 -8.92 -17.18 50.64
CA SER A 84 -10.07 -17.28 49.73
C SER A 84 -10.96 -16.04 49.90
N GLU A 85 -10.94 -15.14 48.91
CA GLU A 85 -11.96 -14.12 48.53
C GLU A 85 -11.28 -12.87 47.95
N SER A 86 -11.29 -12.72 46.61
CA SER A 86 -11.11 -11.39 45.99
C SER A 86 -11.64 -11.36 44.55
N LEU A 87 -12.95 -11.14 44.40
CA LEU A 87 -13.53 -10.61 43.15
C LEU A 87 -14.52 -9.45 43.40
N GLU A 88 -14.88 -9.17 44.67
CA GLU A 88 -15.73 -8.02 45.03
C GLU A 88 -14.94 -6.76 45.46
N GLY A 89 -13.67 -6.91 45.87
CA GLY A 89 -12.83 -5.78 46.30
C GLY A 89 -12.43 -4.81 45.17
N ASP A 90 -12.35 -5.29 43.93
CA ASP A 90 -11.84 -4.50 42.80
C ASP A 90 -12.93 -3.59 42.18
N GLN A 91 -14.21 -3.97 42.29
CA GLN A 91 -15.33 -3.13 41.88
C GLN A 91 -15.55 -1.96 42.85
N HIS A 92 -15.38 -2.17 44.15
CA HIS A 92 -15.49 -1.10 45.15
C HIS A 92 -14.35 -0.07 45.01
N LEU A 93 -13.15 -0.49 44.60
CA LEU A 93 -12.01 0.40 44.34
C LEU A 93 -12.20 1.25 43.07
N GLN A 94 -12.78 0.67 42.01
CA GLN A 94 -13.15 1.38 40.77
C GLN A 94 -14.27 2.39 41.00
N LEU A 95 -15.28 2.04 41.81
CA LEU A 95 -16.37 2.94 42.20
C LEU A 95 -15.86 4.12 43.04
N ARG A 96 -14.93 3.89 43.98
CA ARG A 96 -14.28 4.96 44.74
C ARG A 96 -13.45 5.89 43.84
N ARG A 97 -12.67 5.36 42.89
CA ARG A 97 -11.92 6.18 41.93
C ARG A 97 -12.82 7.06 41.05
N LYS A 98 -14.00 6.57 40.67
CA LYS A 98 -14.99 7.36 39.92
C LYS A 98 -15.63 8.47 40.77
N SER A 99 -15.89 8.23 42.06
CA SER A 99 -16.48 9.27 42.92
C SER A 99 -15.50 10.41 43.22
N THR A 100 -14.21 10.11 43.42
CA THR A 100 -13.19 11.14 43.66
C THR A 100 -12.92 12.00 42.43
N LEU A 101 -12.97 11.41 41.22
CA LEU A 101 -12.83 12.15 39.96
C LEU A 101 -14.05 13.05 39.70
N SER A 102 -15.27 12.58 40.03
CA SER A 102 -16.51 13.38 39.95
C SER A 102 -16.45 14.60 40.87
N GLY A 103 -16.01 14.42 42.12
CA GLY A 103 -15.90 15.52 43.09
C GLY A 103 -14.86 16.59 42.71
N SER A 104 -13.78 16.18 42.03
CA SER A 104 -12.74 17.11 41.56
C SER A 104 -13.21 17.96 40.36
N VAL A 105 -14.01 17.37 39.46
CA VAL A 105 -14.66 18.08 38.34
C VAL A 105 -15.79 19.00 38.84
N GLU A 106 -16.53 18.58 39.86
CA GLU A 106 -17.58 19.41 40.50
C GLU A 106 -17.01 20.70 41.10
N SER A 107 -15.89 20.62 41.83
CA SER A 107 -15.19 21.78 42.40
C SER A 107 -14.68 22.76 41.32
N MET A 108 -14.30 22.27 40.14
CA MET A 108 -13.87 23.11 39.01
C MET A 108 -15.04 23.85 38.35
N LEU A 109 -16.19 23.18 38.17
CA LEU A 109 -17.37 23.75 37.53
C LEU A 109 -18.08 24.80 38.40
N GLU A 110 -18.03 24.64 39.73
CA GLU A 110 -18.60 25.61 40.66
C GLU A 110 -17.73 26.88 40.77
N LYS A 111 -16.40 26.74 40.67
CA LYS A 111 -15.45 27.87 40.67
C LYS A 111 -15.41 28.65 39.35
N SER A 112 -15.86 28.08 38.23
CA SER A 112 -15.84 28.74 36.92
C SER A 112 -17.04 29.65 36.65
N GLY A 113 -18.07 29.66 37.51
CA GLY A 113 -19.25 30.53 37.35
C GLY A 113 -20.18 30.16 36.17
N MET A 114 -19.88 29.08 35.44
CA MET A 114 -20.60 28.67 34.21
C MET A 114 -22.09 28.36 34.45
N MET A 115 -22.45 27.87 35.64
CA MET A 115 -23.85 27.58 35.99
C MET A 115 -24.70 28.85 36.15
N GLU A 116 -24.13 29.90 36.74
CA GLU A 116 -24.81 31.18 36.94
C GLU A 116 -24.99 31.92 35.60
N HIS A 117 -24.02 31.79 34.69
CA HIS A 117 -24.10 32.34 33.33
C HIS A 117 -25.15 31.60 32.47
N ALA A 118 -25.24 30.27 32.59
CA ALA A 118 -26.24 29.46 31.90
C ALA A 118 -27.67 29.76 32.39
N GLU A 119 -27.89 29.93 33.70
CA GLU A 119 -29.21 30.31 34.25
C GLU A 119 -29.65 31.72 33.78
N LYS A 120 -28.71 32.67 33.67
CA LYS A 120 -28.98 34.03 33.19
C LYS A 120 -29.41 34.05 31.72
N LEU A 121 -28.76 33.26 30.86
CA LEU A 121 -29.13 33.10 29.46
C LEU A 121 -30.48 32.38 29.29
N GLU A 122 -30.80 31.41 30.15
CA GLU A 122 -32.10 30.73 30.14
C GLU A 122 -33.24 31.68 30.59
N SER A 123 -32.99 32.56 31.56
CA SER A 123 -33.95 33.62 31.97
C SER A 123 -34.25 34.65 30.86
N ASN A 124 -33.37 34.74 29.86
CA ASN A 124 -33.55 35.60 28.68
C ASN A 124 -34.28 34.87 27.53
N GLY A 125 -34.82 33.67 27.76
CA GLY A 125 -35.69 32.96 26.82
C GLY A 125 -34.99 32.05 25.81
N TYR A 126 -33.71 31.72 26.02
CA TYR A 126 -32.97 30.76 25.18
C TYR A 126 -33.21 29.32 25.65
N ASP A 127 -33.41 28.40 24.71
CA ASP A 127 -33.52 26.96 25.01
C ASP A 127 -32.22 26.45 25.66
N SER A 128 -32.36 25.74 26.77
CA SER A 128 -31.30 25.09 27.55
C SER A 128 -30.13 24.53 26.72
N MET A 129 -30.42 23.87 25.60
CA MET A 129 -29.38 23.24 24.78
C MET A 129 -28.59 24.24 23.92
N GLN A 130 -29.21 25.35 23.50
CA GLN A 130 -28.52 26.45 22.83
C GLN A 130 -27.74 27.31 23.83
N THR A 131 -28.32 27.55 25.01
CA THR A 131 -27.70 28.25 26.12
C THR A 131 -26.39 27.60 26.56
N LEU A 132 -26.38 26.26 26.71
CA LEU A 132 -25.20 25.47 27.05
C LEU A 132 -24.13 25.45 25.94
N ARG A 133 -24.50 25.61 24.68
CA ARG A 133 -23.54 25.70 23.56
C ARG A 133 -22.90 27.08 23.46
N LEU A 134 -23.66 28.14 23.78
CA LEU A 134 -23.19 29.53 23.75
C LEU A 134 -22.29 29.85 24.96
N ALA A 135 -22.73 29.51 26.18
CA ALA A 135 -21.92 29.67 27.39
C ALA A 135 -20.60 28.87 27.29
N ASN A 136 -20.64 27.65 26.72
CA ASN A 136 -19.43 26.86 26.44
C ASN A 136 -18.43 27.58 25.54
N LYS A 137 -18.89 28.25 24.47
CA LYS A 137 -17.98 28.71 23.44
C LYS A 137 -17.16 29.91 23.89
N GLU A 138 -17.73 30.77 24.74
CA GLU A 138 -17.04 31.94 25.27
C GLU A 138 -16.11 31.58 26.45
N ASP A 139 -16.56 30.74 27.40
CA ASP A 139 -15.76 30.41 28.59
C ASP A 139 -14.68 29.32 28.33
N LEU A 140 -14.87 28.40 27.37
CA LEU A 140 -13.80 27.45 26.97
C LEU A 140 -12.69 28.11 26.16
N MET A 141 -13.01 29.18 25.41
CA MET A 141 -12.00 29.97 24.71
C MET A 141 -11.13 30.75 25.70
N ALA A 142 -11.69 31.15 26.85
CA ALA A 142 -10.96 31.84 27.92
C ALA A 142 -10.10 30.90 28.81
N SER A 143 -10.37 29.60 28.84
CA SER A 143 -9.75 28.65 29.79
C SER A 143 -8.77 27.63 29.18
N GLY A 144 -8.51 27.67 27.87
CA GLY A 144 -7.40 26.94 27.23
C GLY A 144 -7.51 25.41 27.20
N LEU A 145 -8.70 24.81 27.40
CA LEU A 145 -8.89 23.36 27.44
C LEU A 145 -8.89 22.69 26.05
N ARG A 146 -8.13 21.60 25.84
CA ARG A 146 -8.13 20.82 24.57
C ARG A 146 -9.50 20.20 24.26
N ARG A 147 -9.91 20.27 22.98
CA ARG A 147 -11.22 19.83 22.42
C ARG A 147 -11.74 18.46 22.88
N GLY A 148 -10.86 17.50 23.16
CA GLY A 148 -11.24 16.14 23.59
C GLY A 148 -11.82 16.06 25.00
N HIS A 149 -11.29 16.83 25.95
CA HIS A 149 -11.80 16.87 27.33
C HIS A 149 -13.03 17.76 27.47
N ALA A 150 -13.13 18.80 26.63
CA ALA A 150 -14.32 19.64 26.54
C ALA A 150 -15.58 18.82 26.23
N SER A 151 -15.51 17.88 25.27
CA SER A 151 -16.67 17.04 24.92
C SER A 151 -17.14 16.15 26.07
N LEU A 152 -16.23 15.69 26.93
CA LEU A 152 -16.55 14.83 28.08
C LEU A 152 -17.20 15.65 29.21
N VAL A 153 -16.66 16.83 29.51
CA VAL A 153 -17.22 17.75 30.49
C VAL A 153 -18.62 18.18 30.06
N VAL A 154 -18.80 18.53 28.77
CA VAL A 154 -20.10 18.93 28.21
C VAL A 154 -21.16 17.84 28.35
N HIS A 155 -20.83 16.58 28.06
CA HIS A 155 -21.76 15.46 28.24
C HIS A 155 -22.11 15.21 29.70
N LEU A 156 -21.17 15.39 30.63
CA LEU A 156 -21.41 15.23 32.06
C LEU A 156 -22.26 16.38 32.63
N THR A 157 -22.04 17.63 32.21
CA THR A 157 -22.88 18.78 32.61
C THR A 157 -24.29 18.71 32.04
N ALA A 158 -24.46 18.28 30.78
CA ALA A 158 -25.78 18.10 30.18
C ALA A 158 -26.60 17.03 30.92
N GLY A 159 -25.95 15.90 31.25
CA GLY A 159 -26.58 14.82 32.02
C GLY A 159 -26.97 15.24 33.45
N ARG A 160 -26.24 16.18 34.08
CA ARG A 160 -26.60 16.69 35.42
C ARG A 160 -27.69 17.75 35.37
N LEU A 161 -27.70 18.63 34.35
CA LEU A 161 -28.75 19.64 34.20
C LEU A 161 -30.12 18.99 33.91
N GLU A 162 -30.15 17.93 33.12
CA GLU A 162 -31.38 17.13 32.91
C GLU A 162 -31.81 16.39 34.18
N ARG A 163 -30.85 15.94 35.00
CA ARG A 163 -31.15 15.27 36.29
C ARG A 163 -31.70 16.24 37.33
N LEU A 164 -31.14 17.46 37.42
CA LEU A 164 -31.67 18.55 38.26
C LEU A 164 -33.03 19.06 37.76
N LYS A 165 -33.27 19.06 36.43
CA LYS A 165 -34.59 19.36 35.85
C LYS A 165 -35.62 18.27 36.19
N ARG A 166 -35.21 17.00 36.29
CA ARG A 166 -36.07 15.90 36.79
C ARG A 166 -36.32 16.03 38.29
N GLU A 167 -35.31 16.30 39.10
CA GLU A 167 -35.44 16.46 40.55
C GLU A 167 -36.32 17.68 40.93
N LYS A 168 -36.24 18.79 40.17
CA LYS A 168 -37.17 19.93 40.31
C LYS A 168 -38.60 19.63 39.81
N LYS A 169 -38.79 18.66 38.91
CA LYS A 169 -40.11 18.23 38.41
C LYS A 169 -40.76 17.17 39.30
N GLU A 170 -39.96 16.39 40.01
CA GLU A 170 -40.38 15.26 40.86
C GLU A 170 -40.46 15.63 42.35
N GLY A 171 -40.01 16.82 42.77
CA GLY A 171 -40.12 17.34 44.14
C GLY A 171 -41.50 17.84 44.56
N GLY A 172 -42.58 17.23 44.04
CA GLY A 172 -43.96 17.55 44.39
C GLY A 172 -44.70 16.35 44.97
N GLU A 173 -44.71 16.27 46.31
CA GLU A 173 -45.72 15.59 47.16
C GLU A 173 -45.77 14.03 47.24
N PHE A 174 -45.93 13.57 48.50
CA PHE A 174 -46.19 12.21 49.03
C PHE A 174 -45.01 11.21 49.02
N GLY A 175 -44.62 10.54 50.11
CA GLY A 175 -45.31 10.24 51.37
C GLY A 175 -45.40 8.72 51.54
N GLU A 176 -44.47 8.16 52.34
CA GLU A 176 -44.48 6.88 53.06
C GLU A 176 -44.94 5.54 52.40
N ASP A 177 -44.09 4.53 52.63
CA ASP A 177 -44.42 3.17 53.07
C ASP A 177 -44.62 1.99 52.08
N ILE A 178 -43.76 0.98 52.32
CA ILE A 178 -44.04 -0.47 52.45
C ILE A 178 -43.95 -1.39 51.21
N GLN A 179 -42.88 -2.21 51.25
CA GLN A 179 -42.75 -3.68 51.09
C GLN A 179 -43.17 -4.42 49.80
N THR A 180 -42.17 -5.15 49.28
CA THR A 180 -42.15 -6.54 48.78
C THR A 180 -43.47 -7.26 48.51
N GLU A 181 -43.63 -7.83 47.31
CA GLU A 181 -43.74 -9.28 47.08
C GLU A 181 -43.83 -9.66 45.59
N ASP A 182 -43.49 -10.92 45.34
CA ASP A 182 -43.33 -11.64 44.07
C ASP A 182 -44.56 -11.65 43.14
N PHE A 183 -44.32 -11.83 41.84
CA PHE A 183 -45.35 -12.32 40.93
C PHE A 183 -44.81 -13.37 39.95
N SER A 184 -45.31 -14.59 40.14
CA SER A 184 -45.40 -15.68 39.17
C SER A 184 -46.58 -15.50 38.21
N ASN A 185 -46.41 -16.01 36.98
CA ASN A 185 -47.37 -16.57 36.01
C ASN A 185 -48.87 -16.20 36.10
N GLU A 186 -49.50 -15.82 34.98
CA GLU A 186 -50.40 -16.68 34.18
C GLU A 186 -51.06 -15.91 33.02
N GLU A 187 -51.38 -16.67 31.98
CA GLU A 187 -52.07 -16.30 30.73
C GLU A 187 -53.56 -15.99 30.94
N GLU A 188 -54.14 -15.17 30.06
CA GLU A 188 -55.30 -15.50 29.19
C GLU A 188 -56.20 -14.29 28.82
N ASP A 189 -56.61 -14.33 27.56
CA ASP A 189 -57.92 -13.96 27.00
C ASP A 189 -58.29 -12.54 26.51
N MET A 190 -58.40 -12.51 25.17
CA MET A 190 -59.57 -12.16 24.35
C MET A 190 -59.96 -10.70 24.08
N ASP A 191 -59.80 -10.38 22.79
CA ASP A 191 -60.63 -9.52 21.93
C ASP A 191 -62.08 -9.27 22.39
N LYS A 192 -62.47 -7.98 22.48
CA LYS A 192 -63.63 -7.42 21.75
C LYS A 192 -63.82 -5.90 21.94
N GLU A 193 -64.22 -5.29 20.82
CA GLU A 193 -65.04 -4.08 20.64
C GLU A 193 -64.43 -2.66 20.65
N LYS A 194 -64.14 -2.21 19.42
CA LYS A 194 -64.77 -1.06 18.71
C LYS A 194 -64.79 0.34 19.36
N LYS A 195 -64.16 1.25 18.60
CA LYS A 195 -64.64 2.59 18.17
C LYS A 195 -64.80 3.67 19.26
N LEU A 196 -63.88 4.65 19.29
CA LEU A 196 -64.03 6.00 18.71
C LEU A 196 -62.85 6.90 19.12
N SER A 197 -62.60 7.92 18.28
CA SER A 197 -61.83 9.14 18.54
C SER A 197 -60.31 9.08 18.39
N GLY A 198 -59.84 9.69 17.31
CA GLY A 198 -58.44 10.01 17.11
C GLY A 198 -57.95 11.11 18.06
N ASN A 199 -56.66 11.02 18.39
CA ASN A 199 -55.72 12.13 18.41
C ASN A 199 -54.31 11.53 18.41
N GLY A 200 -53.41 12.19 17.69
CA GLY A 200 -52.06 11.73 17.43
C GLY A 200 -51.25 11.49 18.70
N TYR A 201 -50.60 10.33 18.74
CA TYR A 201 -49.46 10.09 19.60
C TYR A 201 -48.21 10.04 18.74
N GLU A 202 -47.34 10.99 19.00
CA GLU A 202 -45.97 11.05 18.54
C GLU A 202 -45.23 9.85 19.13
N VAL A 203 -44.78 8.93 18.29
CA VAL A 203 -43.91 7.83 18.71
C VAL A 203 -42.53 8.44 18.91
N ILE A 204 -42.21 8.76 20.16
CA ILE A 204 -40.83 9.04 20.56
C ILE A 204 -40.08 7.71 20.42
N ALA A 205 -39.32 7.58 19.34
CA ALA A 205 -38.31 6.54 19.22
C ALA A 205 -37.30 6.78 20.34
N VAL A 206 -37.34 5.92 21.36
CA VAL A 206 -36.25 5.82 22.32
C VAL A 206 -35.09 5.21 21.54
N ASP A 207 -34.18 6.04 21.05
CA ASP A 207 -32.89 5.60 20.56
C ASP A 207 -32.16 4.96 21.74
N THR A 208 -32.24 3.63 21.82
CA THR A 208 -31.33 2.84 22.64
C THR A 208 -29.94 3.11 22.10
N VAL A 209 -29.21 4.04 22.72
CA VAL A 209 -27.78 4.22 22.49
C VAL A 209 -27.09 2.96 23.02
N THR A 210 -27.06 1.92 22.19
CA THR A 210 -26.10 0.84 22.34
C THR A 210 -24.73 1.50 22.22
N THR A 211 -24.01 1.58 23.33
CA THR A 211 -22.59 1.89 23.37
C THR A 211 -21.85 0.80 22.62
N THR A 212 -21.86 0.85 21.29
CA THR A 212 -20.91 0.11 20.47
C THR A 212 -19.56 0.73 20.75
N ASN A 213 -18.59 -0.10 21.17
CA ASN A 213 -17.20 0.31 21.20
C ASN A 213 -16.87 0.97 19.86
N PRO A 214 -16.24 2.16 19.81
CA PRO A 214 -15.93 2.82 18.55
C PRO A 214 -15.13 1.84 17.70
N VAL A 215 -15.73 1.36 16.60
CA VAL A 215 -15.06 0.48 15.65
C VAL A 215 -13.91 1.30 15.10
N ILE A 216 -12.68 0.92 15.44
CA ILE A 216 -11.48 1.60 14.94
C ILE A 216 -11.56 1.54 13.41
N GLU A 217 -11.72 2.69 12.77
CA GLU A 217 -11.81 2.76 11.31
C GLU A 217 -10.49 2.34 10.66
N ARG A 218 -10.57 1.77 9.46
CA ARG A 218 -9.41 1.29 8.68
C ARG A 218 -8.45 2.41 8.28
N GLY A 219 -8.95 3.64 8.24
CA GLY A 219 -8.23 4.84 7.80
C GLY A 219 -8.19 4.95 6.27
N ASN A 220 -7.91 6.15 5.77
CA ASN A 220 -7.78 6.45 4.34
C ASN A 220 -6.39 7.05 4.04
N TRP A 221 -6.02 7.15 2.76
CA TRP A 221 -4.86 7.96 2.35
C TRP A 221 -4.96 9.41 2.85
N GLY A 222 -3.81 10.03 3.15
CA GLY A 222 -3.77 11.43 3.57
C GLY A 222 -4.13 12.38 2.43
N ARG A 223 -3.49 12.17 1.28
CA ARG A 223 -3.74 12.90 0.02
C ARG A 223 -3.83 11.91 -1.15
N GLN A 224 -4.43 12.34 -2.25
CA GLN A 224 -4.50 11.54 -3.49
C GLN A 224 -3.11 11.19 -4.04
N LEU A 225 -2.16 12.11 -3.90
CA LEU A 225 -0.79 11.90 -4.36
C LEU A 225 -0.07 10.82 -3.54
N ASP A 226 -0.40 10.66 -2.25
CA ASP A 226 0.11 9.57 -1.40
C ASP A 226 -0.26 8.19 -2.02
N TYR A 227 -1.49 8.04 -2.51
CA TYR A 227 -1.97 6.83 -3.19
C TYR A 227 -1.27 6.61 -4.54
N ILE A 228 -1.27 7.64 -5.40
CA ILE A 228 -0.71 7.55 -6.75
C ILE A 228 0.77 7.17 -6.70
N LEU A 229 1.57 7.85 -5.86
CA LEU A 229 2.99 7.53 -5.71
C LEU A 229 3.22 6.14 -5.11
N SER A 230 2.37 5.70 -4.18
CA SER A 230 2.45 4.33 -3.64
C SER A 230 2.19 3.29 -4.75
N CYS A 231 1.21 3.52 -5.62
CA CYS A 231 0.95 2.63 -6.76
C CYS A 231 2.08 2.67 -7.80
N VAL A 232 2.64 3.86 -8.09
CA VAL A 232 3.80 3.98 -8.99
C VAL A 232 5.03 3.28 -8.42
N GLY A 233 5.36 3.49 -7.15
CA GLY A 233 6.49 2.82 -6.50
C GLY A 233 6.30 1.31 -6.37
N TYR A 234 5.06 0.84 -6.19
CA TYR A 234 4.75 -0.58 -6.19
C TYR A 234 4.92 -1.22 -7.58
N ALA A 235 4.45 -0.57 -8.64
CA ALA A 235 4.55 -1.07 -10.01
C ALA A 235 5.98 -0.96 -10.58
N VAL A 236 6.67 0.16 -10.29
CA VAL A 236 8.06 0.37 -10.71
C VAL A 236 8.98 -0.36 -9.75
N GLY A 237 9.28 -1.62 -10.07
CA GLY A 237 10.18 -2.48 -9.31
C GLY A 237 11.50 -2.75 -10.03
N LEU A 238 12.28 -3.67 -9.45
CA LEU A 238 13.55 -4.10 -10.05
C LEU A 238 13.37 -4.67 -11.46
N GLY A 239 12.20 -5.29 -11.73
CA GLY A 239 11.82 -5.82 -13.04
C GLY A 239 11.95 -4.81 -14.19
N ASN A 240 11.69 -3.54 -13.91
CA ASN A 240 11.78 -2.44 -14.89
C ASN A 240 13.24 -2.15 -15.28
N ILE A 241 14.19 -2.35 -14.36
CA ILE A 241 15.61 -2.02 -14.54
C ILE A 241 16.39 -3.21 -15.10
N TRP A 242 16.13 -4.43 -14.62
CA TRP A 242 16.99 -5.58 -14.95
C TRP A 242 16.40 -6.62 -15.91
N ARG A 243 15.07 -6.65 -16.10
CA ARG A 243 14.39 -7.70 -16.85
C ARG A 243 13.85 -7.16 -18.16
N PHE A 244 13.12 -6.05 -18.11
CA PHE A 244 12.58 -5.43 -19.31
C PHE A 244 13.65 -5.07 -20.35
N PRO A 245 14.78 -4.44 -19.99
CA PRO A 245 15.82 -4.09 -20.97
C PRO A 245 16.43 -5.34 -21.62
N TYR A 246 16.69 -6.37 -20.80
CA TYR A 246 17.17 -7.67 -21.29
C TYR A 246 16.19 -8.31 -22.28
N LEU A 247 14.89 -8.35 -21.95
CA LEU A 247 13.86 -8.90 -22.84
C LEU A 247 13.76 -8.12 -24.14
N CYS A 248 13.83 -6.79 -24.09
CA CYS A 248 13.84 -5.94 -25.26
C CYS A 248 14.99 -6.32 -26.20
N TYR A 249 16.21 -6.39 -25.69
CA TYR A 249 17.38 -6.82 -26.46
C TYR A 249 17.23 -8.23 -27.04
N ARG A 250 16.87 -9.22 -26.21
CA ARG A 250 16.78 -10.62 -26.63
C ARG A 250 15.72 -10.86 -27.71
N HIS A 251 14.67 -10.06 -27.72
CA HIS A 251 13.52 -10.20 -28.62
C HIS A 251 13.48 -9.19 -29.76
N GLY A 252 14.65 -8.70 -30.17
CA GLY A 252 14.79 -7.89 -31.38
C GLY A 252 14.68 -6.38 -31.16
N GLY A 253 15.16 -5.92 -30.00
CA GLY A 253 15.25 -4.53 -29.60
C GLY A 253 13.91 -3.82 -29.60
N GLY A 254 13.84 -2.65 -30.23
CA GLY A 254 12.66 -1.78 -30.24
C GLY A 254 11.39 -2.44 -30.79
N VAL A 255 11.52 -3.52 -31.58
CA VAL A 255 10.37 -4.29 -32.08
C VAL A 255 9.61 -4.99 -30.95
N PHE A 256 10.27 -5.34 -29.84
CA PHE A 256 9.62 -5.92 -28.65
C PHE A 256 8.60 -4.99 -27.99
N LEU A 257 8.70 -3.68 -28.21
CA LEU A 257 7.74 -2.70 -27.68
C LEU A 257 6.33 -2.91 -28.23
N ILE A 258 6.19 -3.46 -29.44
CA ILE A 258 4.90 -3.74 -30.07
C ILE A 258 4.09 -4.76 -29.26
N PRO A 259 4.56 -6.02 -29.06
CA PRO A 259 3.83 -6.99 -28.26
C PRO A 259 3.70 -6.54 -26.79
N TYR A 260 4.69 -5.81 -26.25
CA TYR A 260 4.62 -5.27 -24.89
C TYR A 260 3.46 -4.28 -24.70
N ILE A 261 3.33 -3.28 -25.58
CA ILE A 261 2.25 -2.29 -25.55
C ILE A 261 0.89 -2.94 -25.86
N ILE A 262 0.84 -3.90 -26.78
CA ILE A 262 -0.40 -4.63 -27.06
C ILE A 262 -0.87 -5.39 -25.81
N MET A 263 0.04 -6.12 -25.14
CA MET A 263 -0.30 -6.87 -23.93
C MET A 263 -0.68 -5.96 -22.75
N LEU A 264 -0.11 -4.76 -22.68
CA LEU A 264 -0.54 -3.70 -21.75
C LEU A 264 -2.02 -3.37 -21.93
N PHE A 265 -2.48 -3.11 -23.16
CA PHE A 265 -3.88 -2.74 -23.42
C PHE A 265 -4.86 -3.91 -23.33
N LEU A 266 -4.43 -5.14 -23.68
CA LEU A 266 -5.31 -6.32 -23.71
C LEU A 266 -5.47 -7.01 -22.36
N ALA A 267 -4.46 -6.95 -21.49
CA ALA A 267 -4.46 -7.65 -20.20
C ALA A 267 -4.03 -6.77 -19.02
N GLY A 268 -2.95 -6.00 -19.16
CA GLY A 268 -2.39 -5.20 -18.06
C GLY A 268 -3.35 -4.14 -17.50
N MET A 269 -3.75 -3.16 -18.33
CA MET A 269 -4.66 -2.09 -17.95
C MET A 269 -6.06 -2.60 -17.54
N PRO A 270 -6.67 -3.58 -18.23
CA PRO A 270 -7.94 -4.14 -17.79
C PRO A 270 -7.88 -4.73 -16.39
N LEU A 271 -6.87 -5.55 -16.06
CA LEU A 271 -6.75 -6.13 -14.72
C LEU A 271 -6.45 -5.08 -13.67
N PHE A 272 -5.54 -4.15 -13.98
CA PHE A 272 -5.20 -3.06 -13.07
C PHE A 272 -6.44 -2.23 -12.71
N PHE A 273 -7.28 -1.90 -13.71
CA PHE A 273 -8.52 -1.17 -13.47
C PHE A 273 -9.54 -1.99 -12.66
N LEU A 274 -9.64 -3.29 -12.94
CA LEU A 274 -10.52 -4.20 -12.21
C LEU A 274 -10.16 -4.25 -10.72
N GLU A 275 -8.90 -4.50 -10.37
CA GLU A 275 -8.47 -4.54 -8.96
C GLU A 275 -8.62 -3.18 -8.28
N THR A 276 -8.27 -2.10 -8.98
CA THR A 276 -8.37 -0.74 -8.42
C THR A 276 -9.82 -0.37 -8.12
N ALA A 277 -10.73 -0.63 -9.06
CA ALA A 277 -12.15 -0.34 -8.88
C ALA A 277 -12.76 -1.25 -7.82
N PHE A 278 -12.43 -2.55 -7.82
CA PHE A 278 -12.98 -3.50 -6.86
C PHE A 278 -12.52 -3.17 -5.43
N GLY A 279 -11.23 -2.92 -5.23
CA GLY A 279 -10.67 -2.53 -3.94
C GLY A 279 -11.27 -1.24 -3.42
N GLN A 280 -11.34 -0.18 -4.24
CA GLN A 280 -11.92 1.10 -3.85
C GLN A 280 -13.41 1.00 -3.49
N TYR A 281 -14.20 0.27 -4.29
CA TYR A 281 -15.62 0.09 -4.02
C TYR A 281 -15.86 -0.60 -2.68
N ALA A 282 -15.12 -1.70 -2.43
CA ALA A 282 -15.30 -2.53 -1.25
C ALA A 282 -14.75 -1.89 0.04
N SER A 283 -13.69 -1.08 -0.07
CA SER A 283 -12.94 -0.55 1.08
C SER A 283 -12.46 -1.64 2.06
N GLN A 284 -12.18 -2.84 1.52
CA GLN A 284 -11.80 -4.04 2.26
C GLN A 284 -10.49 -4.63 1.71
N GLY A 285 -9.77 -5.36 2.55
CA GLY A 285 -8.56 -6.08 2.17
C GLY A 285 -8.81 -7.25 1.21
N PRO A 286 -7.73 -7.86 0.69
CA PRO A 286 -7.79 -8.84 -0.39
C PRO A 286 -8.56 -10.12 -0.03
N VAL A 287 -8.65 -10.48 1.26
CA VAL A 287 -9.40 -11.66 1.72
C VAL A 287 -10.88 -11.35 1.90
N THR A 288 -11.21 -10.28 2.62
CA THR A 288 -12.60 -9.96 3.00
C THR A 288 -13.43 -9.43 1.85
N ILE A 289 -12.81 -8.81 0.84
CA ILE A 289 -13.48 -8.32 -0.36
C ILE A 289 -14.30 -9.39 -1.09
N TRP A 290 -13.91 -10.66 -0.98
CA TRP A 290 -14.63 -11.78 -1.58
C TRP A 290 -15.94 -12.15 -0.87
N ARG A 291 -16.37 -11.38 0.13
CA ARG A 291 -17.77 -11.34 0.57
C ARG A 291 -18.72 -10.96 -0.57
N ALA A 292 -18.22 -10.33 -1.63
CA ALA A 292 -18.92 -10.14 -2.90
C ALA A 292 -19.31 -11.46 -3.58
N CYS A 293 -18.49 -12.51 -3.46
CA CYS A 293 -18.79 -13.85 -3.97
C CYS A 293 -18.05 -14.90 -3.11
N PRO A 294 -18.67 -15.36 -1.99
CA PRO A 294 -18.02 -16.25 -1.02
C PRO A 294 -17.44 -17.53 -1.63
N LEU A 295 -17.98 -18.02 -2.74
CA LEU A 295 -17.45 -19.17 -3.48
C LEU A 295 -15.95 -19.01 -3.81
N PHE A 296 -15.54 -17.80 -4.15
CA PHE A 296 -14.20 -17.47 -4.62
C PHE A 296 -13.31 -16.84 -3.53
N ALA A 297 -13.68 -16.95 -2.25
CA ALA A 297 -12.89 -16.39 -1.15
C ALA A 297 -11.42 -16.88 -1.09
N GLY A 298 -11.12 -18.03 -1.69
CA GLY A 298 -9.76 -18.53 -1.81
C GLY A 298 -8.84 -17.68 -2.69
N ILE A 299 -9.38 -16.83 -3.59
CA ILE A 299 -8.57 -15.92 -4.42
C ILE A 299 -7.81 -14.93 -3.54
N GLY A 300 -8.48 -14.35 -2.54
CA GLY A 300 -7.85 -13.43 -1.60
C GLY A 300 -6.75 -14.06 -0.76
N TRP A 301 -6.95 -15.30 -0.30
CA TRP A 301 -5.91 -16.06 0.39
C TRP A 301 -4.74 -16.42 -0.53
N ALA A 302 -5.01 -16.73 -1.81
CA ALA A 302 -3.97 -16.95 -2.80
C ALA A 302 -3.10 -15.70 -2.99
N MET A 303 -3.70 -14.51 -3.11
CA MET A 303 -2.99 -13.22 -3.19
C MET A 303 -2.07 -12.99 -1.97
N VAL A 304 -2.57 -13.25 -0.75
CA VAL A 304 -1.80 -13.12 0.49
C VAL A 304 -0.62 -14.10 0.53
N ILE A 305 -0.83 -15.36 0.14
CA ILE A 305 0.24 -16.39 0.15
C ILE A 305 1.32 -16.06 -0.89
N ILE A 306 0.94 -15.67 -2.11
CA ILE A 306 1.89 -15.29 -3.16
C ILE A 306 2.70 -14.08 -2.69
N SER A 307 2.04 -13.04 -2.18
CA SER A 307 2.71 -11.86 -1.63
C SER A 307 3.67 -12.23 -0.49
N ALA A 308 3.29 -13.12 0.43
CA ALA A 308 4.15 -13.56 1.52
C ALA A 308 5.41 -14.29 1.02
N MET A 309 5.29 -15.19 0.04
CA MET A 309 6.44 -15.88 -0.55
C MET A 309 7.40 -14.91 -1.22
N VAL A 310 6.86 -13.96 -1.98
CA VAL A 310 7.68 -13.02 -2.75
C VAL A 310 8.36 -12.00 -1.86
N VAL A 311 7.68 -11.52 -0.84
CA VAL A 311 8.24 -10.62 0.16
C VAL A 311 9.50 -11.22 0.82
N ILE A 312 9.50 -12.52 1.12
CA ILE A 312 10.65 -13.21 1.73
C ILE A 312 11.89 -13.16 0.83
N TYR A 313 11.79 -13.61 -0.44
CA TYR A 313 12.97 -13.65 -1.31
C TYR A 313 13.36 -12.28 -1.86
N TYR A 314 12.37 -11.41 -2.12
CA TYR A 314 12.63 -10.09 -2.68
C TYR A 314 13.39 -9.21 -1.68
N ASN A 315 13.18 -9.38 -0.37
CA ASN A 315 13.94 -8.66 0.64
C ASN A 315 15.42 -9.13 0.73
N ILE A 316 15.76 -10.30 0.18
CA ILE A 316 17.16 -10.73 0.02
C ILE A 316 17.87 -9.86 -1.03
N ILE A 317 17.16 -9.42 -2.07
CA ILE A 317 17.71 -8.49 -3.06
C ILE A 317 18.03 -7.15 -2.39
N MET A 318 17.15 -6.69 -1.51
CA MET A 318 17.42 -5.49 -0.70
C MET A 318 18.66 -5.68 0.19
N ALA A 319 18.82 -6.85 0.82
CA ALA A 319 20.01 -7.16 1.60
C ALA A 319 21.30 -7.11 0.76
N TRP A 320 21.28 -7.65 -0.47
CA TRP A 320 22.42 -7.54 -1.39
C TRP A 320 22.70 -6.08 -1.76
N THR A 321 21.67 -5.28 -2.10
CA THR A 321 21.87 -3.86 -2.40
C THR A 321 22.43 -3.10 -1.20
N ALA A 322 21.95 -3.34 0.02
CA ALA A 322 22.46 -2.74 1.24
C ALA A 322 23.94 -3.10 1.47
N PHE A 323 24.32 -4.36 1.22
CA PHE A 323 25.73 -4.77 1.30
C PHE A 323 26.61 -4.00 0.31
N PHE A 324 26.18 -3.86 -0.94
CA PHE A 324 26.91 -3.09 -1.94
C PHE A 324 26.96 -1.58 -1.62
N ILE A 325 25.90 -1.00 -1.04
CA ILE A 325 25.91 0.38 -0.52
C ILE A 325 27.04 0.53 0.51
N PHE A 326 27.11 -0.35 1.50
CA PHE A 326 28.18 -0.30 2.51
C PHE A 326 29.57 -0.47 1.91
N LYS A 327 29.70 -1.30 0.88
CA LYS A 327 30.97 -1.55 0.18
C LYS A 327 31.34 -0.47 -0.83
N SER A 328 30.45 0.48 -1.11
CA SER A 328 30.71 1.64 -1.97
C SER A 328 31.38 2.79 -1.20
N PHE A 329 31.41 2.77 0.13
CA PHE A 329 32.09 3.79 0.95
C PHE A 329 33.61 3.54 1.04
N THR A 330 34.26 3.57 -0.12
CA THR A 330 35.70 3.36 -0.29
C THR A 330 36.25 4.30 -1.36
N LEU A 331 37.57 4.44 -1.45
CA LEU A 331 38.21 5.16 -2.56
C LEU A 331 38.31 4.29 -3.83
N GLU A 332 38.61 3.00 -3.64
CA GLU A 332 38.67 2.00 -4.70
C GLU A 332 37.61 0.92 -4.41
N LEU A 333 36.84 0.55 -5.43
CA LEU A 333 35.77 -0.41 -5.26
C LEU A 333 36.33 -1.83 -5.13
N PRO A 334 35.81 -2.67 -4.22
CA PRO A 334 36.34 -4.03 -4.02
C PRO A 334 36.29 -4.94 -5.27
N TRP A 335 35.39 -4.65 -6.20
CA TRP A 335 35.21 -5.38 -7.46
C TRP A 335 35.87 -4.70 -8.66
N GLN A 336 36.81 -3.78 -8.44
CA GLN A 336 37.44 -3.01 -9.52
C GLN A 336 38.64 -3.73 -10.18
N HIS A 337 39.33 -4.59 -9.42
CA HIS A 337 40.57 -5.23 -9.87
C HIS A 337 40.67 -6.68 -9.40
N CYS A 338 41.51 -7.48 -10.07
CA CYS A 338 41.79 -8.88 -9.72
C CYS A 338 42.89 -9.06 -8.65
N ASN A 339 43.40 -7.98 -8.05
CA ASN A 339 44.50 -8.04 -7.09
C ASN A 339 44.00 -8.10 -5.64
N ASN A 340 43.05 -8.98 -5.35
CA ASN A 340 42.55 -9.21 -3.99
C ASN A 340 42.84 -10.63 -3.52
N THR A 341 42.76 -10.84 -2.21
CA THR A 341 43.05 -12.14 -1.57
C THR A 341 42.08 -13.26 -1.95
N TRP A 342 40.91 -12.92 -2.51
CA TRP A 342 39.89 -13.90 -2.95
C TRP A 342 39.95 -14.23 -4.44
N ASN A 343 40.71 -13.48 -5.23
CA ASN A 343 40.74 -13.68 -6.67
C ASN A 343 41.49 -14.97 -7.05
N THR A 344 41.03 -15.72 -8.06
CA THR A 344 41.85 -16.80 -8.67
C THR A 344 42.72 -16.26 -9.80
N ASP A 345 43.62 -17.11 -10.29
CA ASP A 345 44.40 -16.89 -11.51
C ASP A 345 43.51 -16.75 -12.77
N ASP A 346 42.24 -17.17 -12.71
CA ASP A 346 41.27 -17.03 -13.81
C ASP A 346 40.60 -15.65 -13.85
N CYS A 347 40.85 -14.80 -12.85
CA CYS A 347 40.29 -13.46 -12.79
C CYS A 347 40.88 -12.58 -13.89
N GLY A 348 40.03 -12.04 -14.73
CA GLY A 348 40.42 -11.11 -15.78
C GLY A 348 39.33 -10.86 -16.79
N TYR A 349 39.65 -10.02 -17.77
CA TYR A 349 38.80 -9.82 -18.94
C TYR A 349 39.18 -10.86 -19.99
N ALA A 350 38.18 -11.41 -20.68
CA ALA A 350 38.43 -12.25 -21.83
C ALA A 350 39.37 -11.50 -22.79
N SER A 351 40.51 -12.11 -23.12
CA SER A 351 41.38 -11.53 -24.13
C SER A 351 40.60 -11.42 -25.45
N PRO A 352 40.83 -10.36 -26.25
CA PRO A 352 40.23 -10.25 -27.57
C PRO A 352 40.49 -11.52 -28.40
N PRO A 353 39.72 -11.80 -29.46
CA PRO A 353 39.73 -13.06 -30.23
C PRO A 353 41.08 -13.49 -30.87
N ASN A 354 42.18 -12.80 -30.57
CA ASN A 354 43.54 -13.08 -31.01
C ASN A 354 44.48 -13.55 -29.87
N GLY A 355 43.96 -14.28 -28.88
CA GLY A 355 44.75 -15.29 -28.19
C GLY A 355 44.61 -15.40 -26.68
N THR A 356 45.15 -16.49 -26.14
CA THR A 356 45.13 -16.88 -24.73
C THR A 356 46.56 -16.94 -24.20
N MET A 357 46.79 -16.47 -22.98
CA MET A 357 48.13 -16.46 -22.39
C MET A 357 48.44 -17.85 -21.80
N PHE A 358 49.45 -18.53 -22.33
CA PHE A 358 49.95 -19.80 -21.81
C PHE A 358 51.47 -19.72 -21.64
N ASN A 359 51.99 -19.97 -20.43
CA ASN A 359 53.42 -19.84 -20.09
C ASN A 359 54.06 -18.51 -20.57
N GLY A 360 53.34 -17.39 -20.44
CA GLY A 360 53.82 -16.08 -20.86
C GLY A 360 53.82 -15.82 -22.37
N THR A 361 53.20 -16.71 -23.17
CA THR A 361 53.06 -16.56 -24.63
C THR A 361 51.59 -16.51 -25.06
N TRP A 362 51.28 -15.69 -26.06
CA TRP A 362 49.94 -15.57 -26.63
C TRP A 362 49.70 -16.69 -27.64
N LEU A 363 48.74 -17.58 -27.36
CA LEU A 363 48.28 -18.66 -28.24
C LEU A 363 47.01 -18.23 -28.96
N ASN A 364 46.97 -18.29 -30.29
CA ASN A 364 45.71 -18.13 -31.02
C ASN A 364 44.68 -19.19 -30.59
N GLN A 365 43.39 -18.87 -30.63
CA GLN A 365 42.31 -19.77 -30.19
C GLN A 365 42.33 -21.13 -30.91
N THR A 366 42.64 -21.13 -32.21
CA THR A 366 42.87 -22.36 -33.00
C THR A 366 44.11 -23.15 -32.56
N MET A 367 45.14 -22.49 -32.03
CA MET A 367 46.33 -23.15 -31.48
C MET A 367 46.06 -23.73 -30.09
N ALA A 368 45.25 -23.04 -29.26
CA ALA A 368 44.81 -23.55 -27.97
C ALA A 368 43.93 -24.81 -28.13
N GLU A 369 43.02 -24.79 -29.10
CA GLU A 369 42.21 -25.96 -29.49
C GLU A 369 43.06 -27.10 -30.05
N MET A 370 44.04 -26.83 -30.92
CA MET A 370 44.98 -27.85 -31.43
C MET A 370 45.87 -28.46 -30.34
N MET A 371 46.19 -27.70 -29.28
CA MET A 371 47.00 -28.17 -28.15
C MET A 371 46.16 -28.81 -27.03
N ASN A 372 44.84 -28.91 -27.21
CA ASN A 372 43.89 -29.44 -26.21
C ASN A 372 44.01 -28.74 -24.84
N ILE A 373 44.38 -27.45 -24.86
CA ILE A 373 44.49 -26.61 -23.67
C ILE A 373 43.09 -26.07 -23.38
N SER A 374 42.52 -26.46 -22.25
CA SER A 374 41.29 -25.84 -21.74
C SER A 374 41.59 -24.38 -21.43
N VAL A 375 41.11 -23.47 -22.27
CA VAL A 375 41.16 -22.04 -21.98
C VAL A 375 40.26 -21.79 -20.78
N PRO A 376 40.79 -21.34 -19.64
CA PRO A 376 39.94 -20.98 -18.52
C PRO A 376 39.01 -19.87 -18.98
N LYS A 377 37.72 -20.01 -18.70
CA LYS A 377 36.75 -18.96 -18.97
C LYS A 377 37.12 -17.77 -18.07
N ALA A 378 37.67 -16.71 -18.64
CA ALA A 378 38.03 -15.52 -17.88
C ALA A 378 36.81 -15.01 -17.11
N VAL A 379 36.96 -14.82 -15.80
CA VAL A 379 35.90 -14.37 -14.90
C VAL A 379 36.20 -12.92 -14.51
N THR A 380 35.21 -12.03 -14.67
CA THR A 380 35.42 -10.61 -14.34
C THR A 380 35.66 -10.41 -12.84
N PRO A 381 36.39 -9.35 -12.43
CA PRO A 381 36.58 -9.02 -11.02
C PRO A 381 35.25 -8.91 -10.25
N ALA A 382 34.22 -8.33 -10.86
CA ALA A 382 32.89 -8.23 -10.27
C ALA A 382 32.18 -9.58 -10.11
N GLU A 383 32.34 -10.49 -11.06
CA GLU A 383 31.74 -11.83 -10.97
C GLU A 383 32.39 -12.66 -9.87
N GLU A 384 33.72 -12.60 -9.73
CA GLU A 384 34.41 -13.24 -8.62
C GLU A 384 34.04 -12.62 -7.27
N TYR A 385 33.92 -11.30 -7.19
CA TYR A 385 33.46 -10.62 -5.99
C TYR A 385 32.06 -11.09 -5.59
N TRP A 386 31.13 -11.18 -6.55
CA TRP A 386 29.79 -11.70 -6.33
C TRP A 386 29.80 -13.14 -5.82
N ASN A 387 30.49 -14.06 -6.52
CA ASN A 387 30.46 -15.47 -6.19
C ASN A 387 31.22 -15.81 -4.89
N LYS A 388 32.39 -15.20 -4.65
CA LYS A 388 33.27 -15.56 -3.52
C LYS A 388 33.11 -14.67 -2.30
N ILE A 389 32.79 -13.38 -2.47
CA ILE A 389 32.71 -12.43 -1.34
C ILE A 389 31.28 -12.10 -0.96
N VAL A 390 30.37 -11.87 -1.91
CA VAL A 390 28.97 -11.54 -1.60
C VAL A 390 28.19 -12.81 -1.27
N LEU A 391 28.28 -13.83 -2.11
CA LEU A 391 27.60 -15.10 -1.90
C LEU A 391 28.43 -16.07 -1.06
N ASP A 392 29.74 -16.17 -1.27
CA ASP A 392 30.59 -17.27 -0.73
C ASP A 392 29.92 -18.60 -1.08
N LYS A 393 29.66 -18.73 -2.38
CA LYS A 393 28.73 -19.67 -3.01
C LYS A 393 29.16 -21.12 -2.73
N SER A 394 28.21 -21.95 -2.31
CA SER A 394 28.43 -23.39 -2.16
C SER A 394 28.27 -24.15 -3.48
N ASP A 395 28.53 -25.46 -3.47
CA ASP A 395 28.47 -26.31 -4.67
C ASP A 395 27.04 -26.55 -5.19
N GLY A 396 26.01 -26.33 -4.36
CA GLY A 396 24.63 -26.63 -4.73
C GLY A 396 23.63 -26.48 -3.58
N ILE A 397 22.34 -26.66 -3.90
CA ILE A 397 21.23 -26.54 -2.94
C ILE A 397 21.28 -27.57 -1.80
N GLU A 398 21.91 -28.72 -2.02
CA GLU A 398 22.05 -29.78 -1.00
C GLU A 398 23.06 -29.38 0.10
N ASN A 399 23.98 -28.47 -0.22
CA ASN A 399 25.03 -28.00 0.67
C ASN A 399 24.83 -26.50 0.96
N LEU A 400 23.83 -26.15 1.79
CA LEU A 400 23.55 -24.74 2.10
C LEU A 400 24.68 -24.03 2.85
N GLY A 401 25.47 -24.76 3.64
CA GLY A 401 26.52 -24.18 4.47
C GLY A 401 25.98 -23.24 5.57
N PRO A 402 26.87 -22.54 6.30
CA PRO A 402 26.46 -21.65 7.37
C PRO A 402 25.80 -20.37 6.86
N VAL A 403 25.02 -19.72 7.74
CA VAL A 403 24.48 -18.38 7.51
C VAL A 403 25.62 -17.37 7.44
N ARG A 404 25.61 -16.52 6.41
CA ARG A 404 26.56 -15.42 6.29
C ARG A 404 26.11 -14.25 7.14
N TRP A 405 26.78 -14.04 8.27
CA TRP A 405 26.37 -13.04 9.25
C TRP A 405 26.31 -11.62 8.68
N GLN A 406 27.19 -11.25 7.73
CA GLN A 406 27.14 -9.93 7.09
C GLN A 406 25.84 -9.74 6.28
N MET A 407 25.42 -10.78 5.55
CA MET A 407 24.17 -10.77 4.79
C MET A 407 22.96 -10.82 5.72
N ALA A 408 23.03 -11.59 6.81
CA ALA A 408 21.98 -11.60 7.83
C ALA A 408 21.78 -10.22 8.48
N LEU A 409 22.85 -9.45 8.72
CA LEU A 409 22.74 -8.07 9.22
C LEU A 409 22.14 -7.13 8.16
N CYS A 410 22.50 -7.28 6.88
CA CYS A 410 21.89 -6.48 5.81
C CYS A 410 20.41 -6.82 5.61
N LEU A 411 20.04 -8.09 5.78
CA LEU A 411 18.65 -8.55 5.77
C LEU A 411 17.87 -7.99 6.97
N LEU A 412 18.47 -8.02 8.17
CA LEU A 412 17.88 -7.41 9.37
C LEU A 412 17.65 -5.92 9.15
N LEU A 413 18.65 -5.20 8.64
CA LEU A 413 18.53 -3.77 8.32
C LEU A 413 17.39 -3.53 7.33
N SER A 414 17.30 -4.33 6.27
CA SER A 414 16.25 -4.21 5.26
C SER A 414 14.86 -4.40 5.88
N TRP A 415 14.68 -5.40 6.75
CA TRP A 415 13.43 -5.61 7.49
C TRP A 415 13.10 -4.49 8.49
N VAL A 416 14.09 -3.94 9.17
CA VAL A 416 13.91 -2.78 10.06
C VAL A 416 13.42 -1.58 9.27
N VAL A 417 14.03 -1.28 8.11
CA VAL A 417 13.59 -0.18 7.25
C VAL A 417 12.18 -0.41 6.74
N VAL A 418 11.86 -1.60 6.23
CA VAL A 418 10.49 -1.95 5.79
C VAL A 418 9.48 -1.73 6.93
N PHE A 419 9.77 -2.25 8.13
CA PHE A 419 8.91 -2.08 9.30
C PHE A 419 8.70 -0.61 9.65
N LEU A 420 9.76 0.19 9.72
CA LEU A 420 9.67 1.61 10.05
C LEU A 420 8.80 2.38 9.06
N CYS A 421 8.89 2.04 7.77
CA CYS A 421 8.07 2.67 6.74
C CYS A 421 6.58 2.30 6.85
N ILE A 422 6.25 1.05 7.23
CA ILE A 422 4.86 0.57 7.31
C ILE A 422 4.27 0.58 8.74
N CYS A 423 5.01 1.02 9.76
CA CYS A 423 4.62 0.87 11.17
C CYS A 423 3.27 1.52 11.52
N ARG A 424 2.86 2.58 10.81
CA ARG A 424 1.55 3.23 10.89
C ARG A 424 0.66 2.98 9.65
N GLY A 425 0.94 1.91 8.90
CA GLY A 425 0.31 1.57 7.63
C GLY A 425 0.45 2.69 6.58
N VAL A 426 -0.59 2.85 5.76
CA VAL A 426 -0.67 3.82 4.66
C VAL A 426 -0.43 5.29 5.05
N LYS A 427 -0.59 5.64 6.34
CA LYS A 427 -0.30 7.00 6.83
C LYS A 427 1.21 7.30 6.91
N SER A 428 2.03 6.29 7.16
CA SER A 428 3.49 6.41 7.18
C SER A 428 4.06 6.15 5.79
N SER A 429 3.71 5.01 5.18
CA SER A 429 4.24 4.65 3.86
C SER A 429 3.88 5.69 2.80
N GLY A 430 2.65 6.22 2.83
CA GLY A 430 2.20 7.31 1.94
C GLY A 430 2.98 8.61 2.06
N LYS A 431 3.79 8.82 3.11
CA LYS A 431 4.71 9.97 3.22
C LYS A 431 6.12 9.64 2.77
N VAL A 432 6.59 8.43 3.09
CA VAL A 432 7.92 7.95 2.68
C VAL A 432 8.03 7.87 1.16
N VAL A 433 6.95 7.47 0.45
CA VAL A 433 6.92 7.33 -1.02
C VAL A 433 7.21 8.62 -1.80
N TYR A 434 7.06 9.80 -1.18
CA TYR A 434 7.46 11.05 -1.84
C TYR A 434 8.95 11.08 -2.16
N PHE A 435 9.77 10.50 -1.29
CA PHE A 435 11.19 10.36 -1.53
C PHE A 435 11.49 9.07 -2.28
N THR A 436 11.01 7.93 -1.77
CA THR A 436 11.43 6.62 -2.27
C THR A 436 10.96 6.33 -3.70
N ALA A 437 9.80 6.86 -4.11
CA ALA A 437 9.31 6.68 -5.48
C ALA A 437 9.85 7.73 -6.47
N THR A 438 10.23 8.93 -6.01
CA THR A 438 10.67 10.02 -6.91
C THR A 438 12.18 10.08 -7.08
N PHE A 439 12.95 9.82 -6.01
CA PHE A 439 14.40 9.90 -6.03
C PHE A 439 15.08 8.94 -7.03
N PRO A 440 14.57 7.71 -7.26
CA PRO A 440 15.08 6.85 -8.31
C PRO A 440 15.08 7.49 -9.70
N TYR A 441 14.07 8.31 -10.03
CA TYR A 441 14.03 9.02 -11.32
C TYR A 441 15.15 10.06 -11.45
N ILE A 442 15.47 10.77 -10.36
CA ILE A 442 16.60 11.71 -10.33
C ILE A 442 17.90 10.94 -10.62
N ILE A 443 18.11 9.80 -9.95
CA ILE A 443 19.30 8.98 -10.15
C ILE A 443 19.36 8.41 -11.57
N LEU A 444 18.25 7.90 -12.12
CA LEU A 444 18.20 7.41 -13.49
C LEU A 444 18.55 8.50 -14.50
N ILE A 445 18.08 9.74 -14.31
CA ILE A 445 18.43 10.88 -15.16
C ILE A 445 19.94 11.18 -15.06
N CYS A 446 20.50 11.24 -13.84
CA CYS A 446 21.93 11.45 -13.63
C CYS A 446 22.78 10.35 -14.30
N LEU A 447 22.40 9.09 -14.13
CA LEU A 447 23.06 7.94 -14.76
C LEU A 447 22.92 7.96 -16.27
N LEU A 448 21.77 8.38 -16.81
CA LEU A 448 21.59 8.52 -18.25
C LEU A 448 22.52 9.58 -18.83
N ILE A 449 22.52 10.78 -18.25
CA ILE A 449 23.41 11.87 -18.69
C ILE A 449 24.86 11.39 -18.61
N ARG A 450 25.23 10.72 -17.52
CA ARG A 450 26.58 10.19 -17.37
C ARG A 450 26.92 9.17 -18.44
N ALA A 451 26.07 8.16 -18.65
CA ALA A 451 26.28 7.12 -19.64
C ALA A 451 26.38 7.69 -21.07
N LEU A 452 25.53 8.65 -21.42
CA LEU A 452 25.55 9.31 -22.74
C LEU A 452 26.82 10.13 -23.00
N THR A 453 27.52 10.59 -21.95
CA THR A 453 28.81 11.29 -22.10
C THR A 453 30.01 10.33 -22.28
N LEU A 454 29.79 9.02 -22.15
CA LEU A 454 30.84 8.01 -22.27
C LEU A 454 30.90 7.43 -23.68
N GLU A 455 32.12 7.06 -24.11
CA GLU A 455 32.36 6.43 -25.41
C GLU A 455 31.69 5.05 -25.47
N GLY A 456 31.09 4.68 -26.62
CA GLY A 456 30.38 3.41 -26.80
C GLY A 456 28.89 3.42 -26.44
N ALA A 457 28.38 4.49 -25.81
CA ALA A 457 26.97 4.57 -25.42
C ALA A 457 25.98 4.47 -26.59
N SER A 458 26.32 5.07 -27.75
CA SER A 458 25.49 5.03 -28.96
C SER A 458 25.35 3.61 -29.52
N GLU A 459 26.39 2.80 -29.42
CA GLU A 459 26.38 1.41 -29.88
C GLU A 459 25.44 0.57 -29.00
N GLY A 460 25.55 0.71 -27.68
CA GLY A 460 24.65 0.05 -26.74
C GLY A 460 23.17 0.42 -26.97
N ILE A 461 22.86 1.71 -27.16
CA ILE A 461 21.50 2.15 -27.52
C ILE A 461 21.07 1.56 -28.88
N GLY A 462 22.00 1.46 -29.83
CA GLY A 462 21.80 0.76 -31.10
C GLY A 462 21.32 -0.67 -30.91
N TYR A 463 21.92 -1.43 -29.98
CA TYR A 463 21.46 -2.78 -29.63
C TYR A 463 20.09 -2.80 -28.95
N TYR A 464 19.81 -1.83 -28.08
CA TYR A 464 18.52 -1.73 -27.40
C TYR A 464 17.36 -1.42 -28.36
N MET A 465 17.61 -0.53 -29.32
CA MET A 465 16.60 -0.03 -30.27
C MET A 465 16.71 -0.66 -31.66
N ASN A 466 17.56 -1.68 -31.83
CA ASN A 466 17.64 -2.43 -33.08
C ASN A 466 16.25 -2.99 -33.43
N ALA A 467 15.94 -3.12 -34.73
CA ALA A 467 14.63 -3.54 -35.19
C ALA A 467 14.71 -4.86 -35.97
N ASP A 468 14.68 -6.00 -35.27
CA ASP A 468 14.56 -7.33 -35.89
C ASP A 468 13.11 -7.80 -35.97
N TRP A 469 12.44 -7.42 -37.06
CA TRP A 469 11.04 -7.78 -37.35
C TRP A 469 10.78 -9.28 -37.42
N LYS A 470 11.81 -10.12 -37.62
CA LYS A 470 11.64 -11.58 -37.66
C LYS A 470 11.25 -12.14 -36.29
N GLN A 471 11.59 -11.44 -35.21
CA GLN A 471 11.28 -11.87 -33.85
C GLN A 471 9.76 -11.92 -33.59
N LEU A 472 8.97 -11.01 -34.15
CA LEU A 472 7.51 -10.98 -33.95
C LEU A 472 6.79 -12.27 -34.38
N LYS A 473 7.40 -13.08 -35.25
CA LYS A 473 6.86 -14.38 -35.67
C LYS A 473 6.98 -15.46 -34.59
N LYS A 474 7.86 -15.26 -33.59
CA LYS A 474 8.10 -16.23 -32.52
C LYS A 474 7.06 -16.03 -31.41
N SER A 475 6.32 -17.09 -31.07
CA SER A 475 5.34 -17.07 -29.97
C SER A 475 5.96 -16.72 -28.62
N LYS A 476 7.22 -17.12 -28.39
CA LYS A 476 7.97 -16.80 -27.16
C LYS A 476 8.05 -15.30 -26.89
N VAL A 477 8.20 -14.47 -27.93
CA VAL A 477 8.25 -13.01 -27.81
C VAL A 477 6.96 -12.46 -27.18
N TRP A 478 5.81 -12.97 -27.62
CA TRP A 478 4.50 -12.57 -27.11
C TRP A 478 4.25 -13.07 -25.69
N ASN A 479 4.68 -14.30 -25.38
CA ASN A 479 4.59 -14.87 -24.05
C ASN A 479 5.44 -14.10 -23.03
N ASP A 480 6.67 -13.74 -23.40
CA ASP A 480 7.58 -12.97 -22.55
C ASP A 480 7.10 -11.51 -22.39
N ALA A 481 6.56 -10.89 -23.44
CA ALA A 481 5.95 -9.57 -23.36
C ALA A 481 4.74 -9.54 -22.41
N ALA A 482 3.85 -10.52 -22.53
CA ALA A 482 2.68 -10.62 -21.68
C ALA A 482 3.10 -10.91 -20.22
N SER A 483 3.97 -11.89 -20.00
CA SER A 483 4.50 -12.20 -18.67
C SER A 483 5.16 -10.97 -18.03
N GLN A 484 5.95 -10.21 -18.78
CA GLN A 484 6.58 -8.98 -18.28
C GLN A 484 5.55 -7.93 -17.83
N ILE A 485 4.42 -7.78 -18.54
CA ILE A 485 3.34 -6.86 -18.13
C ILE A 485 2.72 -7.28 -16.80
N PHE A 486 2.41 -8.57 -16.62
CA PHE A 486 1.83 -9.08 -15.36
C PHE A 486 2.80 -8.94 -14.18
N TYR A 487 4.08 -9.28 -14.40
CA TYR A 487 5.10 -9.16 -13.36
C TYR A 487 5.44 -7.70 -13.02
N SER A 488 5.33 -6.79 -13.99
CA SER A 488 5.69 -5.38 -13.79
C SER A 488 4.54 -4.58 -13.19
N LEU A 489 3.30 -4.73 -13.67
CA LEU A 489 2.20 -3.92 -13.15
C LEU A 489 1.71 -4.37 -11.78
N GLY A 490 1.90 -5.66 -11.44
CA GLY A 490 1.42 -6.22 -10.19
C GLY A 490 -0.09 -6.56 -10.07
N PRO A 491 -0.87 -6.84 -11.14
CA PRO A 491 -2.23 -7.37 -10.97
C PRO A 491 -2.22 -8.83 -10.52
N ALA A 492 -3.25 -9.25 -9.77
CA ALA A 492 -3.42 -10.57 -9.15
C ALA A 492 -2.51 -10.84 -7.94
N TRP A 493 -1.72 -9.86 -7.51
CA TRP A 493 -0.89 -9.96 -6.31
C TRP A 493 -1.63 -9.51 -5.04
N GLY A 494 -2.71 -8.72 -5.19
CA GLY A 494 -3.47 -8.11 -4.09
C GLY A 494 -2.92 -6.75 -3.61
N GLY A 495 -1.74 -6.31 -4.09
CA GLY A 495 -1.14 -5.02 -3.75
C GLY A 495 -1.97 -3.82 -4.18
N ILE A 496 -2.36 -3.77 -5.45
CA ILE A 496 -3.19 -2.68 -6.01
C ILE A 496 -4.57 -2.66 -5.35
N LEU A 497 -5.19 -3.84 -5.17
CA LEU A 497 -6.45 -4.00 -4.45
C LEU A 497 -6.32 -3.46 -3.01
N THR A 498 -5.26 -3.84 -2.30
CA THR A 498 -5.01 -3.34 -0.94
C THR A 498 -4.85 -1.83 -0.93
N PHE A 499 -4.04 -1.23 -1.81
CA PHE A 499 -3.88 0.22 -1.85
C PHE A 499 -5.14 0.99 -2.22
N SER A 500 -5.88 0.52 -3.22
CA SER A 500 -7.13 1.15 -3.67
C SER A 500 -8.22 1.07 -2.62
N SER A 501 -8.23 0.03 -1.77
CA SER A 501 -9.19 -0.08 -0.67
C SER A 501 -9.05 0.98 0.43
N TYR A 502 -7.97 1.76 0.44
CA TYR A 502 -7.79 2.92 1.32
C TYR A 502 -8.19 4.25 0.65
N ASN A 503 -8.65 4.22 -0.61
CA ASN A 503 -9.14 5.40 -1.31
C ASN A 503 -10.50 5.83 -0.78
N LYS A 504 -10.81 7.11 -1.00
CA LYS A 504 -12.19 7.61 -0.82
C LYS A 504 -13.08 7.00 -1.89
N PHE A 505 -14.35 6.75 -1.55
CA PHE A 505 -15.32 6.13 -2.46
C PHE A 505 -15.43 6.85 -3.82
N ASN A 506 -15.50 8.19 -3.80
CA ASN A 506 -15.63 9.02 -5.01
C ASN A 506 -14.29 9.42 -5.67
N HIS A 507 -13.20 8.73 -5.33
CA HIS A 507 -11.90 9.01 -5.93
C HIS A 507 -11.87 8.52 -7.39
N ASN A 508 -11.20 9.25 -8.28
CA ASN A 508 -11.18 8.89 -9.71
C ASN A 508 -10.19 7.75 -9.99
N CYS A 509 -10.61 6.52 -9.67
CA CYS A 509 -9.82 5.31 -9.90
C CYS A 509 -9.55 5.02 -11.38
N PHE A 510 -10.42 5.49 -12.28
CA PHE A 510 -10.26 5.28 -13.72
C PHE A 510 -9.05 6.04 -14.28
N ARG A 511 -8.87 7.31 -13.87
CA ARG A 511 -7.69 8.09 -14.23
C ARG A 511 -6.41 7.40 -13.77
N ASP A 512 -6.39 6.92 -12.53
CA ASP A 512 -5.21 6.30 -11.93
C ASP A 512 -4.87 4.96 -12.60
N ALA A 513 -5.89 4.19 -12.96
CA ALA A 513 -5.74 2.93 -13.68
C ALA A 513 -5.22 3.08 -15.12
N ILE A 514 -5.24 4.29 -15.68
CA ILE A 514 -4.57 4.61 -16.96
C ILE A 514 -3.17 5.17 -16.69
N MET A 515 -3.07 6.13 -15.76
CA MET A 515 -1.84 6.86 -15.50
C MET A 515 -0.73 5.97 -14.93
N VAL A 516 -1.02 5.14 -13.92
CA VAL A 516 -0.01 4.30 -13.26
C VAL A 516 0.60 3.29 -14.23
N PRO A 517 -0.18 2.52 -15.02
CA PRO A 517 0.41 1.59 -15.98
C PRO A 517 1.25 2.27 -17.06
N ILE A 518 0.85 3.46 -17.54
CA ILE A 518 1.63 4.23 -18.52
C ILE A 518 2.97 4.67 -17.92
N ILE A 519 2.96 5.21 -16.69
CA ILE A 519 4.19 5.60 -15.99
C ILE A 519 5.10 4.38 -15.85
N ASN A 520 4.58 3.25 -15.36
CA ASN A 520 5.36 2.02 -15.19
C ASN A 520 6.04 1.55 -16.49
N CYS A 521 5.29 1.48 -17.60
CA CYS A 521 5.84 1.08 -18.89
C CYS A 521 6.85 2.09 -19.44
N SER A 522 6.58 3.39 -19.26
CA SER A 522 7.50 4.47 -19.66
C SER A 522 8.81 4.40 -18.88
N THR A 523 8.74 4.13 -17.56
CA THR A 523 9.92 3.95 -16.71
C THR A 523 10.75 2.75 -17.14
N SER A 524 10.12 1.65 -17.57
CA SER A 524 10.82 0.48 -18.12
C SER A 524 11.61 0.83 -19.38
N ILE A 525 10.98 1.57 -20.30
CA ILE A 525 11.63 2.04 -21.54
C ILE A 525 12.79 2.98 -21.22
N PHE A 526 12.56 3.94 -20.32
CA PHE A 526 13.57 4.89 -19.88
C PHE A 526 14.78 4.21 -19.21
N ALA A 527 14.52 3.28 -18.28
CA ALA A 527 15.57 2.49 -17.65
C ALA A 527 16.35 1.67 -18.70
N GLY A 528 15.69 1.16 -19.74
CA GLY A 528 16.33 0.48 -20.85
C GLY A 528 17.43 1.30 -21.53
N PHE A 529 17.19 2.60 -21.76
CA PHE A 529 18.22 3.49 -22.28
C PHE A 529 19.41 3.64 -21.33
N VAL A 530 19.16 3.79 -20.03
CA VAL A 530 20.23 3.87 -19.01
C VAL A 530 21.08 2.61 -19.02
N VAL A 531 20.44 1.44 -19.05
CA VAL A 531 21.10 0.13 -19.05
C VAL A 531 22.00 -0.01 -20.26
N PHE A 532 21.42 0.14 -21.44
CA PHE A 532 22.16 -0.16 -22.66
C PHE A 532 23.21 0.89 -23.01
N ALA A 533 22.99 2.17 -22.66
CA ALA A 533 24.06 3.17 -22.75
C ALA A 533 25.27 2.79 -21.87
N THR A 534 25.01 2.29 -20.65
CA THR A 534 26.06 1.84 -19.73
C THR A 534 26.76 0.58 -20.21
N LEU A 535 26.01 -0.41 -20.72
CA LEU A 535 26.57 -1.64 -21.29
C LEU A 535 27.39 -1.38 -22.54
N GLY A 536 26.97 -0.44 -23.40
CA GLY A 536 27.73 -0.02 -24.58
C GLY A 536 29.09 0.56 -24.23
N PHE A 537 29.14 1.42 -23.20
CA PHE A 537 30.41 1.91 -22.66
C PHE A 537 31.31 0.78 -22.14
N MET A 538 30.75 -0.15 -21.38
CA MET A 538 31.53 -1.27 -20.84
C MET A 538 32.08 -2.16 -21.96
N SER A 539 31.29 -2.44 -23.00
CA SER A 539 31.71 -3.20 -24.17
C SER A 539 32.87 -2.51 -24.90
N ALA A 540 32.76 -1.20 -25.16
CA ALA A 540 33.82 -0.42 -25.77
C ALA A 540 35.11 -0.39 -24.94
N LYS A 541 35.00 -0.38 -23.61
CA LYS A 541 36.16 -0.31 -22.71
C LYS A 541 36.87 -1.65 -22.50
N THR A 542 36.09 -2.73 -22.37
CA THR A 542 36.58 -4.07 -22.02
C THR A 542 36.81 -4.96 -23.25
N GLY A 543 36.27 -4.57 -24.41
CA GLY A 543 36.27 -5.39 -25.63
C GLY A 543 35.32 -6.58 -25.60
N MET A 544 34.51 -6.73 -24.53
CA MET A 544 33.53 -7.80 -24.40
C MET A 544 32.27 -7.50 -25.21
N ASP A 545 31.77 -8.50 -25.94
CA ASP A 545 30.50 -8.37 -26.66
C ASP A 545 29.33 -8.14 -25.69
N ILE A 546 28.40 -7.26 -26.08
CA ILE A 546 27.17 -6.94 -25.35
C ILE A 546 26.35 -8.20 -25.06
N GLU A 547 26.39 -9.24 -25.92
CA GLU A 547 25.67 -10.49 -25.66
C GLU A 547 26.17 -11.24 -24.41
N HIS A 548 27.47 -11.21 -24.12
CA HIS A 548 28.03 -11.90 -22.96
C HIS A 548 27.77 -11.17 -21.64
N VAL A 549 27.51 -9.86 -21.72
CA VAL A 549 27.30 -9.01 -20.55
C VAL A 549 25.83 -8.73 -20.27
N ALA A 550 24.97 -8.82 -21.27
CA ALA A 550 23.52 -8.73 -21.10
C ALA A 550 22.95 -10.03 -20.53
N VAL A 551 23.22 -10.33 -19.26
CA VAL A 551 22.68 -11.49 -18.53
C VAL A 551 21.32 -11.14 -17.90
N GLN A 552 20.40 -12.10 -17.77
CA GLN A 552 19.12 -11.87 -17.07
C GLN A 552 19.30 -12.04 -15.54
N GLY A 553 18.53 -11.28 -14.77
CA GLY A 553 18.37 -11.50 -13.32
C GLY A 553 19.44 -10.81 -12.46
N PRO A 554 19.74 -11.34 -11.26
CA PRO A 554 20.67 -10.70 -10.31
C PRO A 554 22.06 -10.44 -10.89
N GLY A 555 22.55 -11.28 -11.81
CA GLY A 555 23.85 -11.09 -12.46
C GLY A 555 23.98 -9.78 -13.24
N LEU A 556 22.88 -9.26 -13.81
CA LEU A 556 22.94 -7.95 -14.48
C LEU A 556 23.31 -6.85 -13.48
N VAL A 557 22.57 -6.80 -12.37
CA VAL A 557 22.64 -5.72 -11.39
C VAL A 557 23.84 -5.85 -10.44
N PHE A 558 24.24 -7.08 -10.09
CA PHE A 558 25.28 -7.30 -9.08
C PHE A 558 26.63 -7.76 -9.63
N VAL A 559 26.71 -7.99 -10.95
CA VAL A 559 27.98 -8.30 -11.63
C VAL A 559 28.23 -7.31 -12.75
N THR A 560 27.34 -7.25 -13.74
CA THR A 560 27.58 -6.48 -14.97
C THR A 560 27.60 -4.97 -14.75
N TYR A 561 26.65 -4.44 -13.99
CA TYR A 561 26.61 -3.02 -13.67
C TYR A 561 27.76 -2.55 -12.78
N PRO A 562 28.09 -3.26 -11.69
CA PRO A 562 29.24 -2.93 -10.85
C PRO A 562 30.54 -2.94 -11.65
N GLU A 563 30.68 -3.87 -12.60
CA GLU A 563 31.79 -3.91 -13.55
C GLU A 563 31.83 -2.64 -14.42
N ALA A 564 30.71 -2.26 -15.04
CA ALA A 564 30.64 -1.04 -15.85
C ALA A 564 30.93 0.23 -15.03
N ILE A 565 30.40 0.31 -13.82
CA ILE A 565 30.59 1.44 -12.90
C ILE A 565 32.05 1.54 -12.44
N ALA A 566 32.71 0.41 -12.19
CA ALA A 566 34.12 0.37 -11.78
C ALA A 566 35.07 0.97 -12.83
N GLN A 567 34.66 0.99 -14.10
CA GLN A 567 35.41 1.60 -15.20
C GLN A 567 35.20 3.12 -15.32
N MET A 568 34.25 3.70 -14.57
CA MET A 568 33.95 5.12 -14.62
C MET A 568 34.85 5.91 -13.64
N PRO A 569 35.29 7.13 -13.99
CA PRO A 569 35.88 8.02 -12.99
C PRO A 569 34.86 8.35 -11.90
N ALA A 570 35.35 8.46 -10.66
CA ALA A 570 34.52 8.56 -9.45
C ALA A 570 33.56 7.36 -9.28
N ALA A 571 34.00 6.15 -9.62
CA ALA A 571 33.22 4.91 -9.49
C ALA A 571 32.49 4.75 -8.15
N PRO A 572 33.09 5.06 -6.97
CA PRO A 572 32.38 4.94 -5.69
C PRO A 572 31.08 5.76 -5.60
N LEU A 573 31.05 6.97 -6.18
CA LEU A 573 29.86 7.81 -6.21
C LEU A 573 28.74 7.17 -7.03
N TRP A 574 29.06 6.73 -8.25
CA TRP A 574 28.10 6.10 -9.15
C TRP A 574 27.58 4.78 -8.60
N SER A 575 28.47 4.02 -7.95
CA SER A 575 28.11 2.78 -7.27
C SER A 575 27.12 3.03 -6.14
N PHE A 576 27.41 3.98 -5.25
CA PHE A 576 26.50 4.35 -4.16
C PHE A 576 25.14 4.77 -4.70
N LEU A 577 25.09 5.68 -5.68
CA LEU A 577 23.84 6.16 -6.27
C LEU A 577 23.04 5.02 -6.91
N PHE A 578 23.70 4.15 -7.68
CA PHE A 578 23.06 3.01 -8.33
C PHE A 578 22.44 2.03 -7.32
N PHE A 579 23.20 1.60 -6.32
CA PHE A 579 22.66 0.66 -5.32
C PHE A 579 21.66 1.29 -4.37
N PHE A 580 21.82 2.58 -4.06
CA PHE A 580 20.82 3.33 -3.29
C PHE A 580 19.50 3.43 -4.06
N MET A 581 19.53 3.75 -5.36
CA MET A 581 18.35 3.70 -6.23
C MET A 581 17.67 2.33 -6.18
N LEU A 582 18.44 1.25 -6.32
CA LEU A 582 17.88 -0.12 -6.31
C LEU A 582 17.27 -0.47 -4.95
N PHE A 583 17.87 -0.03 -3.85
CA PHE A 583 17.30 -0.20 -2.52
C PHE A 583 15.96 0.53 -2.38
N LEU A 584 15.86 1.77 -2.87
CA LEU A 584 14.60 2.54 -2.85
C LEU A 584 13.49 1.91 -3.73
N VAL A 585 13.84 1.50 -4.95
CA VAL A 585 12.92 0.80 -5.87
C VAL A 585 12.46 -0.52 -5.25
N GLY A 586 13.35 -1.25 -4.59
CA GLY A 586 13.00 -2.47 -3.88
C GLY A 586 12.05 -2.21 -2.70
N LEU A 587 12.31 -1.13 -1.97
CA LEU A 587 11.60 -0.77 -0.76
C LEU A 587 10.12 -0.44 -1.04
N ASP A 588 9.82 0.27 -2.13
CA ASP A 588 8.45 0.62 -2.49
C ASP A 588 7.60 -0.62 -2.85
N THR A 589 8.17 -1.56 -3.59
CA THR A 589 7.49 -2.84 -3.88
C THR A 589 7.23 -3.63 -2.58
N GLN A 590 8.19 -3.61 -1.64
CA GLN A 590 8.05 -4.26 -0.33
C GLN A 590 6.91 -3.65 0.50
N PHE A 591 6.66 -2.34 0.41
CA PHE A 591 5.53 -1.71 1.12
C PHE A 591 4.19 -2.30 0.68
N GLY A 592 3.95 -2.39 -0.64
CA GLY A 592 2.68 -2.89 -1.17
C GLY A 592 2.43 -4.35 -0.83
N MET A 593 3.42 -5.21 -1.03
CA MET A 593 3.25 -6.63 -0.75
C MET A 593 3.16 -6.94 0.75
N THR A 594 3.95 -6.28 1.59
CA THR A 594 3.89 -6.49 3.04
C THR A 594 2.57 -5.95 3.63
N GLU A 595 2.11 -4.79 3.16
CA GLU A 595 0.80 -4.24 3.58
C GLU A 595 -0.36 -5.13 3.09
N THR A 596 -0.21 -5.84 1.96
CA THR A 596 -1.20 -6.82 1.47
C THR A 596 -1.35 -7.98 2.45
N VAL A 597 -0.23 -8.54 2.93
CA VAL A 597 -0.25 -9.61 3.93
C VAL A 597 -0.87 -9.09 5.23
N ILE A 598 -0.38 -7.96 5.75
CA ILE A 598 -0.83 -7.38 7.01
C ILE A 598 -2.32 -7.05 6.96
N SER A 599 -2.77 -6.35 5.91
CA SER A 599 -4.17 -5.95 5.74
C SER A 599 -5.09 -7.15 5.55
N GLY A 600 -4.64 -8.18 4.82
CA GLY A 600 -5.39 -9.43 4.64
C GLY A 600 -5.74 -10.10 5.96
N PHE A 601 -4.79 -10.17 6.90
CA PHE A 601 -5.06 -10.72 8.24
C PHE A 601 -5.86 -9.77 9.14
N ILE A 602 -5.50 -8.47 9.17
CA ILE A 602 -6.17 -7.48 10.01
C ILE A 602 -7.65 -7.35 9.65
N ASP A 603 -7.99 -7.32 8.37
CA ASP A 603 -9.37 -7.16 7.94
C ASP A 603 -10.20 -8.44 8.17
N GLN A 604 -9.57 -9.62 8.18
CA GLN A 604 -10.24 -10.88 8.51
C GLN A 604 -10.53 -11.01 10.02
N PHE A 605 -9.67 -10.48 10.89
CA PHE A 605 -9.81 -10.54 12.36
C PHE A 605 -9.74 -9.14 13.01
N PRO A 606 -10.66 -8.22 12.66
CA PRO A 606 -10.55 -6.81 13.01
C PRO A 606 -10.62 -6.54 14.51
N GLU A 607 -11.46 -7.29 15.23
CA GLU A 607 -11.66 -7.12 16.68
C GLU A 607 -10.39 -7.38 17.51
N HIS A 608 -9.54 -8.29 17.02
CA HIS A 608 -8.35 -8.75 17.72
C HIS A 608 -7.09 -8.03 17.21
N LEU A 609 -6.92 -7.91 15.89
CA LEU A 609 -5.66 -7.45 15.31
C LEU A 609 -5.59 -5.94 15.08
N ARG A 610 -6.72 -5.24 14.86
CA ARG A 610 -6.69 -3.80 14.52
C ARG A 610 -6.13 -2.94 15.65
N LYS A 611 -6.42 -3.30 16.91
CA LYS A 611 -5.86 -2.65 18.12
C LYS A 611 -4.34 -2.81 18.21
N TRP A 612 -3.80 -3.92 17.71
CA TRP A 612 -2.40 -4.28 17.78
C TRP A 612 -1.70 -4.18 16.42
N LYS A 613 -2.23 -3.40 15.46
CA LYS A 613 -1.75 -3.33 14.06
C LYS A 613 -0.23 -3.21 13.97
N THR A 614 0.38 -2.27 14.69
CA THR A 614 1.82 -2.04 14.65
C THR A 614 2.62 -3.21 15.24
N LEU A 615 2.16 -3.81 16.33
CA LEU A 615 2.83 -4.97 16.95
C LEU A 615 2.69 -6.22 16.06
N PHE A 616 1.53 -6.39 15.43
CA PHE A 616 1.31 -7.45 14.45
C PHE A 616 2.21 -7.28 13.23
N ALA A 617 2.33 -6.06 12.69
CA ALA A 617 3.25 -5.74 11.60
C ALA A 617 4.72 -6.06 11.97
N LEU A 618 5.14 -5.73 13.19
CA LEU A 618 6.46 -6.09 13.70
C LEU A 618 6.63 -7.62 13.75
N GLY A 619 5.63 -8.34 14.27
CA GLY A 619 5.63 -9.80 14.32
C GLY A 619 5.76 -10.44 12.93
N VAL A 620 5.04 -9.93 11.93
CA VAL A 620 5.15 -10.39 10.53
C VAL A 620 6.53 -10.11 9.95
N CYS A 621 7.10 -8.91 10.17
CA CYS A 621 8.45 -8.59 9.71
C CYS A 621 9.51 -9.49 10.37
N CYS A 622 9.40 -9.74 11.68
CA CYS A 622 10.27 -10.67 12.40
C CYS A 622 10.15 -12.11 11.87
N LEU A 623 8.93 -12.57 11.58
CA LEU A 623 8.71 -13.89 11.00
C LEU A 623 9.36 -14.00 9.62
N PHE A 624 9.17 -13.00 8.74
CA PHE A 624 9.77 -13.02 7.41
C PHE A 624 11.29 -12.85 7.43
N PHE A 625 11.85 -12.13 8.41
CA PHE A 625 13.29 -12.14 8.66
C PHE A 625 13.81 -13.54 8.96
N LEU A 626 13.16 -14.28 9.88
CA LEU A 626 13.55 -15.64 10.23
C LEU A 626 13.42 -16.60 9.05
N LEU A 627 12.33 -16.50 8.28
CA LEU A 627 12.12 -17.30 7.06
C LEU A 627 13.10 -16.94 5.94
N GLY A 628 13.68 -15.74 5.96
CA GLY A 628 14.71 -15.28 5.01
C GLY A 628 16.12 -15.79 5.33
N LEU A 629 16.40 -16.25 6.55
CA LEU A 629 17.75 -16.70 6.96
C LEU A 629 18.34 -17.83 6.08
N PRO A 630 17.58 -18.84 5.62
CA PRO A 630 18.10 -19.85 4.71
C PRO A 630 18.61 -19.27 3.38
N LEU A 631 18.03 -18.16 2.90
CA LEU A 631 18.39 -17.52 1.63
C LEU A 631 19.68 -16.66 1.73
N VAL A 632 20.19 -16.43 2.94
CA VAL A 632 21.49 -15.74 3.18
C VAL A 632 22.59 -16.70 3.67
N THR A 633 22.40 -18.00 3.47
CA THR A 633 23.45 -19.01 3.61
C THR A 633 24.38 -19.01 2.39
N ARG A 634 25.49 -19.76 2.43
CA ARG A 634 26.40 -19.94 1.29
C ARG A 634 25.71 -20.50 0.04
N GLY A 635 24.78 -21.44 0.24
CA GLY A 635 23.91 -21.98 -0.81
C GLY A 635 22.61 -21.20 -1.01
N GLY A 636 22.47 -20.04 -0.35
CA GLY A 636 21.25 -19.25 -0.31
C GLY A 636 20.78 -18.78 -1.69
N ILE A 637 21.72 -18.55 -2.63
CA ILE A 637 21.40 -18.20 -4.02
C ILE A 637 20.58 -19.28 -4.73
N TYR A 638 20.81 -20.56 -4.43
CA TYR A 638 20.06 -21.66 -5.04
C TYR A 638 18.63 -21.73 -4.51
N VAL A 639 18.45 -21.49 -3.21
CA VAL A 639 17.12 -21.41 -2.57
C VAL A 639 16.37 -20.18 -3.08
N PHE A 640 17.06 -19.04 -3.18
CA PHE A 640 16.54 -17.81 -3.76
C PHE A 640 16.00 -18.06 -5.16
N GLU A 641 16.80 -18.66 -6.05
CA GLU A 641 16.40 -18.87 -7.44
C GLU A 641 15.26 -19.88 -7.54
N LEU A 642 15.23 -20.93 -6.70
CA LEU A 642 14.11 -21.87 -6.65
C LEU A 642 12.80 -21.16 -6.30
N ILE A 643 12.79 -20.32 -5.27
CA ILE A 643 11.59 -19.57 -4.88
C ILE A 643 11.21 -18.55 -5.95
N ASN A 644 12.18 -17.79 -6.48
CA ASN A 644 11.96 -16.80 -7.52
C ASN A 644 11.37 -17.41 -8.80
N TRP A 645 11.83 -18.59 -9.20
CA TRP A 645 11.38 -19.29 -10.40
C TRP A 645 9.93 -19.78 -10.30
N TYR A 646 9.55 -20.36 -9.16
CA TYR A 646 8.26 -21.05 -9.03
C TYR A 646 7.15 -20.30 -8.29
N SER A 647 7.48 -19.38 -7.38
CA SER A 647 6.48 -18.79 -6.46
C SER A 647 5.31 -18.08 -7.15
N ALA A 648 5.60 -17.37 -8.24
CA ALA A 648 4.67 -16.40 -8.81
C ALA A 648 4.13 -16.77 -10.20
N TRP A 649 4.93 -17.43 -11.06
CA TRP A 649 4.64 -17.47 -12.51
C TRP A 649 3.27 -18.05 -12.84
N ILE A 650 3.04 -19.33 -12.53
CA ILE A 650 1.76 -19.99 -12.82
C ILE A 650 0.67 -19.59 -11.82
N SER A 651 1.05 -19.36 -10.55
CA SER A 651 0.16 -18.95 -9.46
C SER A 651 -0.63 -17.70 -9.83
N LEU A 652 0.07 -16.64 -10.27
CA LEU A 652 -0.54 -15.35 -10.61
C LEU A 652 -1.43 -15.43 -11.84
N MET A 653 -1.06 -16.23 -12.83
CA MET A 653 -1.90 -16.42 -14.01
C MET A 653 -3.23 -17.09 -13.62
N ILE A 654 -3.19 -18.13 -12.78
CA ILE A 654 -4.41 -18.81 -12.32
C ILE A 654 -5.26 -17.87 -11.45
N VAL A 655 -4.64 -17.14 -10.52
CA VAL A 655 -5.33 -16.16 -9.66
C VAL A 655 -5.99 -15.06 -10.50
N GLY A 656 -5.26 -14.44 -11.44
CA GLY A 656 -5.80 -13.38 -12.30
C GLY A 656 -6.91 -13.88 -13.24
N MET A 657 -6.79 -15.11 -13.77
CA MET A 657 -7.84 -15.70 -14.61
C MET A 657 -9.12 -15.98 -13.80
N THR A 658 -8.97 -16.56 -12.61
CA THR A 658 -10.09 -16.88 -11.73
C THR A 658 -10.74 -15.62 -11.16
N GLU A 659 -9.97 -14.57 -10.90
CA GLU A 659 -10.48 -13.25 -10.50
C GLU A 659 -11.35 -12.62 -11.59
N CYS A 660 -10.86 -12.56 -12.83
CA CYS A 660 -11.68 -12.10 -13.97
C CYS A 660 -12.97 -12.92 -14.09
N PHE A 661 -12.87 -14.24 -13.98
CA PHE A 661 -14.01 -15.12 -14.10
C PHE A 661 -15.03 -14.90 -12.96
N ALA A 662 -14.57 -14.79 -11.72
CA ALA A 662 -15.40 -14.55 -10.56
C ALA A 662 -16.16 -13.22 -10.66
N ILE A 663 -15.47 -12.14 -11.03
CA ILE A 663 -16.09 -10.81 -11.10
C ILE A 663 -16.98 -10.68 -12.34
N ALA A 664 -16.51 -11.08 -13.52
CA ALA A 664 -17.25 -10.86 -14.76
C ALA A 664 -18.49 -11.77 -14.89
N TYR A 665 -18.42 -13.02 -14.40
CA TYR A 665 -19.48 -14.01 -14.58
C TYR A 665 -20.34 -14.25 -13.33
N PHE A 666 -19.75 -14.34 -12.14
CA PHE A 666 -20.50 -14.68 -10.92
C PHE A 666 -21.02 -13.45 -10.18
N TYR A 667 -20.14 -12.48 -9.87
CA TYR A 667 -20.57 -11.18 -9.35
C TYR A 667 -21.37 -10.42 -10.41
N GLY A 668 -20.96 -10.58 -11.67
CA GLY A 668 -21.64 -10.10 -12.85
C GLY A 668 -21.12 -8.74 -13.32
N PHE A 669 -20.61 -8.69 -14.55
CA PHE A 669 -20.02 -7.46 -15.11
C PHE A 669 -20.97 -6.26 -15.10
N ARG A 670 -22.30 -6.47 -15.26
CA ARG A 670 -23.28 -5.38 -15.23
C ARG A 670 -23.38 -4.74 -13.84
N ARG A 671 -23.32 -5.55 -12.79
CA ARG A 671 -23.29 -5.06 -11.40
C ARG A 671 -22.00 -4.29 -11.18
N PHE A 672 -20.87 -4.86 -11.59
CA PHE A 672 -19.57 -4.20 -11.45
C PHE A 672 -19.46 -2.86 -12.18
N ILE A 673 -19.98 -2.75 -13.41
CA ILE A 673 -20.05 -1.45 -14.13
C ILE A 673 -20.97 -0.46 -13.42
N SER A 674 -22.09 -0.92 -12.87
CA SER A 674 -22.98 -0.08 -12.05
C SER A 674 -22.25 0.44 -10.80
N ASP A 675 -21.48 -0.41 -10.13
CA ASP A 675 -20.68 -0.06 -8.95
C ASP A 675 -19.59 0.98 -9.30
N ILE A 676 -18.93 0.83 -10.44
CA ILE A 676 -17.98 1.83 -10.98
C ILE A 676 -18.68 3.15 -11.28
N LYS A 677 -19.87 3.10 -11.91
CA LYS A 677 -20.65 4.30 -12.21
C LYS A 677 -21.09 5.03 -10.93
N LYS A 678 -21.44 4.30 -9.87
CA LYS A 678 -21.75 4.87 -8.55
C LYS A 678 -20.55 5.60 -7.95
N MET A 679 -19.35 5.02 -8.01
CA MET A 679 -18.14 5.67 -7.49
C MET A 679 -17.73 6.91 -8.29
N LEU A 680 -17.80 6.84 -9.62
CA LEU A 680 -17.28 7.90 -10.50
C LEU A 680 -18.32 9.00 -10.77
N GLY A 681 -19.61 8.71 -10.64
CA GLY A 681 -20.72 9.60 -11.01
C GLY A 681 -20.96 9.70 -12.53
N TYR A 682 -20.17 9.02 -13.36
CA TYR A 682 -20.29 8.99 -14.82
C TYR A 682 -19.97 7.62 -15.40
N GLU A 683 -20.45 7.35 -16.61
CA GLU A 683 -20.04 6.17 -17.39
C GLU A 683 -18.73 6.46 -18.13
N THR A 684 -17.76 5.56 -18.00
CA THR A 684 -16.48 5.72 -18.71
C THR A 684 -16.69 5.54 -20.21
N VAL A 685 -16.11 6.42 -21.05
CA VAL A 685 -16.33 6.43 -22.51
C VAL A 685 -15.96 5.08 -23.17
N VAL A 686 -15.03 4.36 -22.57
CA VAL A 686 -14.50 3.06 -23.04
C VAL A 686 -14.98 1.88 -22.19
N TRP A 687 -16.10 2.00 -21.46
CA TRP A 687 -16.60 0.94 -20.57
C TRP A 687 -16.80 -0.40 -21.30
N TRP A 688 -17.28 -0.37 -22.55
CA TRP A 688 -17.52 -1.55 -23.37
C TRP A 688 -16.23 -2.33 -23.67
N TRP A 689 -15.10 -1.63 -23.86
CA TRP A 689 -13.79 -2.24 -24.07
C TRP A 689 -13.35 -3.04 -22.84
N TYR A 690 -13.42 -2.43 -21.66
CA TYR A 690 -13.09 -3.11 -20.41
C TYR A 690 -13.99 -4.33 -20.16
N CYS A 691 -15.29 -4.24 -20.48
CA CYS A 691 -16.17 -5.41 -20.41
C CYS A 691 -15.73 -6.55 -21.33
N ILE A 692 -15.40 -6.24 -22.59
CA ILE A 692 -14.89 -7.25 -23.54
C ILE A 692 -13.58 -7.86 -23.03
N CYS A 693 -12.70 -7.03 -22.45
CA CYS A 693 -11.47 -7.51 -21.84
C CYS A 693 -11.72 -8.48 -20.70
N TRP A 694 -12.51 -8.10 -19.70
CA TRP A 694 -12.76 -8.93 -18.53
C TRP A 694 -13.53 -10.22 -18.85
N LEU A 695 -14.46 -10.16 -19.81
CA LEU A 695 -15.24 -11.33 -20.21
C LEU A 695 -14.43 -12.30 -21.07
N PHE A 696 -13.63 -11.80 -22.01
CA PHE A 696 -13.07 -12.64 -23.08
C PHE A 696 -11.57 -12.44 -23.30
N VAL A 697 -11.11 -11.20 -23.54
CA VAL A 697 -9.74 -10.99 -24.04
C VAL A 697 -8.70 -11.28 -22.97
N THR A 698 -8.85 -10.73 -21.78
CA THR A 698 -7.89 -10.91 -20.69
C THR A 698 -7.82 -12.39 -20.26
N PRO A 699 -8.92 -13.11 -20.00
CA PRO A 699 -8.86 -14.55 -19.74
C PRO A 699 -8.21 -15.36 -20.87
N ALA A 700 -8.48 -15.01 -22.14
CA ALA A 700 -7.86 -15.70 -23.28
C ALA A 700 -6.36 -15.45 -23.37
N VAL A 701 -5.90 -14.21 -23.11
CA VAL A 701 -4.47 -13.88 -23.04
C VAL A 701 -3.80 -14.64 -21.90
N ILE A 702 -4.41 -14.70 -20.71
CA ILE A 702 -3.86 -15.46 -19.58
C ILE A 702 -3.78 -16.95 -19.90
N LEU A 703 -4.84 -17.53 -20.48
CA LEU A 703 -4.85 -18.94 -20.89
C LEU A 703 -3.76 -19.23 -21.94
N PHE A 704 -3.55 -18.31 -22.88
CA PHE A 704 -2.45 -18.37 -23.83
C PHE A 704 -1.08 -18.37 -23.11
N ILE A 705 -0.88 -17.50 -22.12
CA ILE A 705 0.39 -17.44 -21.35
C ILE A 705 0.64 -18.76 -20.61
N ILE A 706 -0.38 -19.29 -19.92
CA ILE A 706 -0.30 -20.57 -19.19
C ILE A 706 0.04 -21.71 -20.16
N GLY A 707 -0.72 -21.85 -21.25
CA GLY A 707 -0.54 -22.93 -22.21
C GLY A 707 0.85 -22.91 -22.86
N PHE A 708 1.33 -21.74 -23.28
CA PHE A 708 2.67 -21.61 -23.86
C PHE A 708 3.79 -21.78 -22.85
N GLY A 709 3.63 -21.29 -21.62
CA GLY A 709 4.67 -21.43 -20.61
C GLY A 709 4.79 -22.87 -20.08
N ILE A 710 3.69 -23.63 -20.03
CA ILE A 710 3.76 -25.08 -19.77
C ILE A 710 4.45 -25.80 -20.93
N TYR A 711 4.12 -25.46 -22.18
CA TYR A 711 4.75 -26.07 -23.36
C TYR A 711 6.25 -25.78 -23.44
N GLN A 712 6.69 -24.59 -23.01
CA GLN A 712 8.10 -24.17 -23.02
C GLN A 712 8.76 -24.32 -21.64
N TYR A 713 8.20 -25.13 -20.76
CA TYR A 713 8.72 -25.32 -19.41
C TYR A 713 10.17 -25.83 -19.46
N VAL A 714 11.02 -25.16 -18.70
CA VAL A 714 12.40 -25.58 -18.45
C VAL A 714 12.58 -25.65 -16.93
N PRO A 715 13.17 -26.73 -16.39
CA PRO A 715 13.51 -26.82 -14.98
C PRO A 715 14.41 -25.66 -14.55
N VAL A 716 14.30 -25.27 -13.28
CA VAL A 716 15.14 -24.21 -12.70
C VAL A 716 16.63 -24.56 -12.82
N TYR A 717 17.44 -23.54 -13.09
CA TYR A 717 18.90 -23.65 -13.19
C TYR A 717 19.56 -22.36 -12.68
N TYR A 718 20.81 -22.47 -12.23
CA TYR A 718 21.61 -21.31 -11.85
C TYR A 718 23.07 -21.52 -12.25
N GLY A 719 23.53 -20.78 -13.26
CA GLY A 719 24.80 -21.06 -13.93
C GLY A 719 24.79 -22.45 -14.56
N ASP A 720 25.87 -23.21 -14.35
CA ASP A 720 26.01 -24.60 -14.85
C ASP A 720 25.50 -25.65 -13.85
N SER A 721 24.96 -25.24 -12.69
CA SER A 721 24.48 -26.16 -11.65
C SER A 721 23.07 -26.67 -11.95
N TYR A 722 22.89 -27.99 -11.95
CA TYR A 722 21.58 -28.65 -12.07
C TYR A 722 20.91 -28.83 -10.71
N TYR A 723 19.60 -28.60 -10.68
CA TYR A 723 18.77 -28.80 -9.48
C TYR A 723 18.35 -30.28 -9.33
N PRO A 724 18.41 -30.86 -8.12
CA PRO A 724 17.96 -32.22 -7.88
C PRO A 724 16.43 -32.33 -8.00
N PRO A 725 15.87 -33.49 -8.40
CA PRO A 725 14.43 -33.63 -8.64
C PRO A 725 13.52 -33.31 -7.44
N TRP A 726 13.99 -33.52 -6.21
CA TRP A 726 13.24 -33.18 -5.00
C TRP A 726 13.02 -31.67 -4.87
N SER A 727 13.99 -30.86 -5.33
CA SER A 727 13.91 -29.39 -5.26
C SER A 727 12.97 -28.85 -6.33
N GLU A 728 12.94 -29.45 -7.52
CA GLU A 728 11.94 -29.16 -8.54
C GLU A 728 10.51 -29.50 -8.05
N ALA A 729 10.33 -30.66 -7.41
CA ALA A 729 9.06 -31.03 -6.81
C ALA A 729 8.62 -30.02 -5.73
N LEU A 730 9.54 -29.56 -4.89
CA LEU A 730 9.29 -28.50 -3.92
C LEU A 730 8.90 -27.17 -4.62
N GLY A 731 9.56 -26.83 -5.72
CA GLY A 731 9.20 -25.72 -6.59
C GLY A 731 7.74 -25.78 -7.03
N TRP A 732 7.30 -26.91 -7.57
CA TRP A 732 5.90 -27.11 -7.99
C TRP A 732 4.90 -27.05 -6.84
N VAL A 733 5.27 -27.53 -5.64
CA VAL A 733 4.44 -27.37 -4.45
C VAL A 733 4.26 -25.89 -4.11
N MET A 734 5.32 -25.09 -4.15
CA MET A 734 5.24 -23.64 -3.95
C MET A 734 4.40 -22.94 -5.02
N ALA A 735 4.52 -23.36 -6.27
CA ALA A 735 3.73 -22.83 -7.39
C ALA A 735 2.23 -23.14 -7.28
N LEU A 736 1.84 -24.24 -6.62
CA LEU A 736 0.46 -24.70 -6.58
C LEU A 736 -0.25 -24.43 -5.25
N ILE A 737 0.47 -24.20 -4.15
CA ILE A 737 -0.15 -24.02 -2.83
C ILE A 737 -1.09 -22.81 -2.76
N ALA A 738 -0.72 -21.69 -3.40
CA ALA A 738 -1.56 -20.51 -3.46
C ALA A 738 -2.84 -20.74 -4.29
N PRO A 739 -2.78 -21.15 -5.58
CA PRO A 739 -3.98 -21.39 -6.36
C PRO A 739 -4.83 -22.54 -5.81
N LEU A 740 -4.26 -23.49 -5.06
CA LEU A 740 -5.01 -24.56 -4.38
C LEU A 740 -5.97 -24.01 -3.31
N MET A 741 -5.73 -22.82 -2.76
CA MET A 741 -6.69 -22.18 -1.84
C MET A 741 -8.04 -21.92 -2.52
N ILE A 742 -8.07 -21.68 -3.83
CA ILE A 742 -9.30 -21.40 -4.58
C ILE A 742 -10.28 -22.59 -4.49
N PRO A 743 -9.95 -23.82 -4.95
CA PRO A 743 -10.84 -24.97 -4.83
C PRO A 743 -11.09 -25.39 -3.37
N ILE A 744 -10.11 -25.25 -2.46
CA ILE A 744 -10.32 -25.57 -1.03
C ILE A 744 -11.43 -24.70 -0.46
N PHE A 745 -11.38 -23.38 -0.65
CA PHE A 745 -12.40 -22.48 -0.14
C PHE A 745 -13.74 -22.62 -0.88
N MET A 746 -13.73 -22.95 -2.17
CA MET A 746 -14.97 -23.31 -2.88
C MET A 746 -15.70 -24.46 -2.18
N VAL A 747 -14.98 -25.54 -1.86
CA VAL A 747 -15.56 -26.70 -1.16
C VAL A 747 -15.97 -26.35 0.27
N VAL A 748 -15.10 -25.70 1.04
CA VAL A 748 -15.37 -25.35 2.44
C VAL A 748 -16.59 -24.43 2.55
N ASN A 749 -16.67 -23.38 1.75
CA ASN A 749 -17.78 -22.43 1.80
C ASN A 749 -19.07 -23.05 1.26
N PHE A 750 -18.98 -23.91 0.23
CA PHE A 750 -20.14 -24.69 -0.23
C PHE A 750 -20.68 -25.61 0.87
N LEU A 751 -19.82 -26.35 1.57
CA LEU A 751 -20.23 -27.26 2.64
C LEU A 751 -20.83 -26.52 3.85
N ARG A 752 -20.26 -25.37 4.21
CA ARG A 752 -20.72 -24.51 5.33
C ARG A 752 -21.98 -23.71 5.02
N SER A 753 -22.36 -23.59 3.75
CA SER A 753 -23.51 -22.80 3.38
C SER A 753 -24.82 -23.42 3.87
N GLU A 754 -25.70 -22.53 4.33
CA GLU A 754 -27.06 -22.86 4.71
C GLU A 754 -27.88 -23.19 3.47
N GLY A 755 -28.72 -24.21 3.55
CA GLY A 755 -29.59 -24.65 2.47
C GLY A 755 -29.85 -26.15 2.52
N ASN A 756 -31.09 -26.55 2.24
CA ASN A 756 -31.50 -27.95 2.27
C ASN A 756 -31.22 -28.67 0.94
N THR A 757 -31.01 -27.91 -0.14
CA THR A 757 -30.69 -28.44 -1.47
C THR A 757 -29.33 -27.94 -1.97
N ILE A 758 -28.68 -28.72 -2.84
CA ILE A 758 -27.42 -28.35 -3.50
C ILE A 758 -27.57 -27.01 -4.25
N LEU A 759 -28.71 -26.78 -4.89
CA LEU A 759 -28.98 -25.56 -5.64
C LEU A 759 -29.11 -24.33 -4.72
N GLU A 760 -29.75 -24.49 -3.58
CA GLU A 760 -29.89 -23.42 -2.58
C GLU A 760 -28.54 -23.07 -1.95
N LYS A 761 -27.75 -24.08 -1.57
CA LYS A 761 -26.37 -23.91 -1.10
C LYS A 761 -25.51 -23.16 -2.13
N LEU A 762 -25.53 -23.61 -3.38
CA LEU A 762 -24.78 -22.97 -4.46
C LEU A 762 -25.23 -21.52 -4.68
N ARG A 763 -26.55 -21.26 -4.66
CA ARG A 763 -27.10 -19.91 -4.80
C ARG A 763 -26.65 -18.98 -3.67
N ASN A 764 -26.60 -19.48 -2.44
CA ASN A 764 -26.23 -18.68 -1.27
C ASN A 764 -24.74 -18.32 -1.25
N VAL A 765 -23.88 -19.20 -1.75
CA VAL A 765 -22.42 -19.00 -1.78
C VAL A 765 -21.95 -18.17 -2.98
N ILE A 766 -22.74 -18.11 -4.05
CA ILE A 766 -22.47 -17.25 -5.21
C ILE A 766 -22.90 -15.80 -4.94
N ARG A 767 -23.96 -15.59 -4.17
CA ARG A 767 -24.48 -14.26 -3.88
C ARG A 767 -23.57 -13.50 -2.91
N PRO A 768 -23.49 -12.17 -3.05
CA PRO A 768 -22.86 -11.35 -2.01
C PRO A 768 -23.52 -11.58 -0.65
N THR A 769 -22.72 -11.49 0.40
CA THR A 769 -23.24 -11.63 1.77
C THR A 769 -24.08 -10.42 2.17
N LYS A 770 -24.91 -10.58 3.21
CA LYS A 770 -25.66 -9.45 3.79
C LYS A 770 -24.74 -8.32 4.26
N GLU A 771 -23.57 -8.67 4.78
CA GLU A 771 -22.54 -7.69 5.18
C GLU A 771 -21.99 -6.89 4.01
N TRP A 772 -21.90 -7.48 2.81
CA TRP A 772 -21.52 -6.75 1.60
C TRP A 772 -22.58 -5.70 1.26
N ASP A 773 -23.86 -6.08 1.23
CA ASP A 773 -24.92 -5.15 0.87
C ASP A 773 -25.10 -4.04 1.94
N LEU A 774 -25.06 -4.38 3.24
CA LEU A 774 -25.15 -3.40 4.35
C LEU A 774 -24.00 -2.39 4.39
N ALA A 775 -22.77 -2.80 4.02
CA ALA A 775 -21.62 -1.90 3.98
C ALA A 775 -21.78 -0.79 2.92
N HIS A 776 -22.64 -1.00 1.91
CA HIS A 776 -22.83 -0.07 0.80
C HIS A 776 -24.13 0.76 0.93
N ASP A 777 -25.12 0.29 1.69
CA ASP A 777 -26.36 1.04 1.97
C ASP A 777 -26.15 2.22 2.94
N HIS A 778 -25.12 2.19 3.77
CA HIS A 778 -24.77 3.30 4.68
C HIS A 778 -23.87 4.39 4.05
N SER A 779 -23.66 4.35 2.74
CA SER A 779 -23.03 5.48 2.04
C SER A 779 -23.98 6.70 2.10
N PRO A 780 -23.50 7.92 2.42
CA PRO A 780 -24.34 9.08 2.77
C PRO A 780 -25.29 9.57 1.64
N GLU A 781 -25.28 8.96 0.46
CA GLU A 781 -26.25 9.23 -0.60
C GLU A 781 -27.52 8.36 -0.54
N ASN A 782 -27.49 7.19 0.11
CA ASN A 782 -28.66 6.29 0.18
C ASN A 782 -29.63 6.63 1.34
N SER A 783 -29.33 7.65 2.15
CA SER A 783 -30.25 8.12 3.22
C SER A 783 -31.39 9.00 2.70
N GLN A 784 -31.45 9.26 1.39
CA GLN A 784 -32.58 9.88 0.74
C GLN A 784 -33.17 8.92 -0.30
N VAL A 785 -34.44 8.60 -0.11
CA VAL A 785 -35.31 7.78 -0.99
C VAL A 785 -35.27 6.28 -0.68
N ASP A 786 -35.99 5.90 0.37
CA ASP A 786 -36.82 4.68 0.33
C ASP A 786 -38.18 4.99 0.97
N VAL A 787 -39.13 5.46 0.14
CA VAL A 787 -40.55 5.38 0.47
C VAL A 787 -41.01 4.00 -0.02
N PRO A 788 -41.49 3.09 0.85
CA PRO A 788 -41.89 1.76 0.44
C PRO A 788 -43.05 1.84 -0.54
N MET A 789 -42.85 1.26 -1.73
CA MET A 789 -43.83 1.21 -2.82
C MET A 789 -45.04 0.38 -2.39
N THR A 790 -46.04 1.04 -1.80
CA THR A 790 -47.33 0.42 -1.50
C THR A 790 -48.08 0.26 -2.81
N GLN A 791 -48.40 -0.98 -3.19
CA GLN A 791 -49.20 -1.29 -4.38
C GLN A 791 -50.56 -0.61 -4.32
N CYS A 792 -50.73 0.48 -5.08
CA CYS A 792 -52.03 1.08 -5.32
C CYS A 792 -52.66 0.42 -6.56
N LYS A 793 -53.51 -0.60 -6.34
CA LYS A 793 -54.47 -1.04 -7.36
C LYS A 793 -55.57 0.01 -7.47
N MET A 794 -55.49 0.90 -8.47
CA MET A 794 -56.66 1.65 -8.92
C MET A 794 -57.24 1.01 -10.16
N ALA A 795 -58.45 0.46 -10.00
CA ALA A 795 -59.37 0.21 -11.09
C ALA A 795 -59.92 1.57 -11.55
N THR A 796 -59.86 1.86 -12.86
CA THR A 796 -60.76 2.88 -13.42
C THR A 796 -61.24 2.49 -14.81
N SER A 797 -62.56 2.43 -14.87
CA SER A 797 -63.48 2.37 -15.98
C SER A 797 -63.17 3.33 -17.14
N MET A 798 -63.64 2.92 -18.32
CA MET A 798 -63.72 3.62 -19.60
C MET A 798 -64.03 5.13 -19.51
N ASN A 799 -63.27 5.93 -20.26
CA ASN A 799 -63.85 6.78 -21.31
C ASN A 799 -62.77 7.32 -22.26
N GLY A 800 -63.05 7.28 -23.56
CA GLY A 800 -62.11 7.64 -24.61
C GLY A 800 -62.00 9.13 -24.88
N ASN A 801 -60.80 9.58 -25.26
CA ASN A 801 -60.58 10.46 -26.41
C ASN A 801 -59.09 10.52 -26.79
N LYS A 802 -58.86 10.90 -28.06
CA LYS A 802 -57.69 10.75 -28.94
C LYS A 802 -56.34 11.36 -28.49
N PRO A 803 -55.21 10.98 -29.14
CA PRO A 803 -53.84 11.30 -28.72
C PRO A 803 -53.30 12.59 -29.34
N GLY A 804 -52.34 13.24 -28.67
CA GLY A 804 -51.60 14.37 -29.23
C GLY A 804 -50.43 14.87 -28.38
N GLN A 805 -49.22 14.64 -28.91
CA GLN A 805 -48.00 15.46 -28.82
C GLN A 805 -47.09 15.38 -27.58
N ALA A 806 -45.87 14.95 -27.90
CA ALA A 806 -44.63 15.07 -27.14
C ALA A 806 -44.12 16.53 -27.08
N VAL A 807 -43.51 16.88 -25.95
CA VAL A 807 -42.19 17.55 -25.82
C VAL A 807 -41.53 16.98 -24.58
#